data_AF-A0A0D2BHA0-F1
#
_entry.id   AF-A0A0D2BHA0-F1
#
_cell.length_a   1.000
_cell.length_b   1.000
_cell.length_c   1.000
_cell.angle_alpha   90.00
_cell.angle_beta   90.00
_cell.angle_gamma   90.00
#
_symmetry.space_group_name_H-M   'P 1'
#
loop_
_entity.id
_entity.type
_entity.pdbx_description
1 polymer ?
#
loop_
_entity_poly.entity_id
_entity_poly.type
_entity_poly.pdbx_seq_one_letter_code
_entity_poly.pdbx_strand_id
1 'polypeptide(L)'
;MFYLPSARRWLLLTLIVLGLIISLHISQRWHSSHYALLTAALQAYTQRDHQVTTVSVSDSWLSFTDGVSRSQSQPQHVDGEYLSLPIPRAHPLVRSLQACATGTVNPTISHIRLPNVLYNITFTPPDAPHDDAMRFFNPAIIPLPHWSSSDSPGDGPKYILISRLVTAGFHQESHICLADICLPAASYSAALPPDARSCTNADTTLLGNLGGMRCITPPLRINIPPTPAEQCNGAWSAFPDIPGFHDPRAFWSGKGEPLILVNSASRYACVGLWLLDLRTIVPDLEKLLSRGKGKDTVALGRVMSYPLLTEITRNPRSSRASVEKNWVLWFPGRDEAYVQYDLLGPVLAGGETVNKITTNGTAKQGNSRRNGTTTRPAGRAFAKLIGNGYTTPNMTHPEEVPCFGPQDEMDTLGNHGHWHQGSNSLRLLLCTRAQARKGACDEEQAVQDGRSVHLAIMHRKFTNEMDLPLRYERYVVVWESRAPYQMLAVSKWPLLMRNERANPWTAEQNWPDNKSGWNGTVRGTMSEGRMRPKRNQGEKDPEDFKSTAYFTYTPSLAWAWRPHSAGVGDEEEEDADTETMSRLGIGYLGDDVLVGIGLDDVSQVFARVKADDLVQCVRLCPGVKFADEARTAGYPG
;
A
#
# COMPACT_ATOMS: atom_id res chain seq x y z
N MET A 1 5.02 77.00 -35.33
CA MET A 1 6.17 76.57 -34.50
C MET A 1 5.60 75.95 -33.24
N PHE A 2 5.48 74.62 -33.19
CA PHE A 2 4.93 73.92 -32.03
C PHE A 2 6.02 73.72 -30.98
N TYR A 3 5.85 74.32 -29.81
CA TYR A 3 6.72 74.17 -28.65
C TYR A 3 6.42 72.83 -27.95
N LEU A 4 7.33 71.86 -28.06
CA LEU A 4 7.30 70.63 -27.29
C LEU A 4 7.68 70.93 -25.82
N PRO A 5 6.81 70.65 -24.82
CA PRO A 5 7.18 70.80 -23.42
C PRO A 5 8.20 69.74 -23.02
N SER A 6 9.22 70.16 -22.26
CA SER A 6 10.45 69.38 -22.04
C SER A 6 10.22 68.06 -21.31
N ALA A 7 10.74 66.98 -21.90
CA ALA A 7 10.75 65.61 -21.36
C ALA A 7 11.35 65.50 -19.93
N ARG A 8 12.05 66.53 -19.46
CA ARG A 8 12.62 66.62 -18.11
C ARG A 8 11.56 66.61 -17.00
N ARG A 9 10.35 67.14 -17.22
CA ARG A 9 9.31 67.16 -16.16
C ARG A 9 8.70 65.79 -15.89
N TRP A 10 8.64 64.93 -16.90
CA TRP A 10 8.06 63.59 -16.76
C TRP A 10 9.05 62.60 -16.17
N LEU A 11 10.35 62.73 -16.49
CA LEU A 11 11.39 61.80 -16.01
C LEU A 11 11.47 61.77 -14.47
N LEU A 12 11.40 62.94 -13.82
CA LEU A 12 11.48 63.05 -12.35
C LEU A 12 10.28 62.35 -11.67
N LEU A 13 9.09 62.51 -12.23
CA LEU A 13 7.86 61.88 -11.73
C LEU A 13 7.92 60.35 -11.85
N THR A 14 8.41 59.82 -12.98
CA THR A 14 8.60 58.37 -13.15
C THR A 14 9.62 57.80 -12.17
N LEU A 15 10.73 58.49 -11.89
CA LEU A 15 11.75 57.99 -10.95
C LEU A 15 11.26 57.99 -9.50
N ILE A 16 10.46 58.98 -9.10
CA ILE A 16 9.84 59.02 -7.77
C ILE A 16 8.84 57.87 -7.58
N VAL A 17 8.01 57.60 -8.59
CA VAL A 17 7.05 56.48 -8.55
C VAL A 17 7.77 55.14 -8.50
N LEU A 18 8.83 54.96 -9.30
CA LEU A 18 9.61 53.72 -9.28
C LEU A 18 10.28 53.48 -7.92
N GLY A 19 10.84 54.53 -7.30
CA GLY A 19 11.44 54.46 -5.97
C GLY A 19 10.43 54.06 -4.89
N LEU A 20 9.21 54.63 -4.92
CA LEU A 20 8.15 54.29 -3.98
C LEU A 20 7.68 52.84 -4.14
N ILE A 21 7.57 52.32 -5.38
CA ILE A 21 7.19 50.92 -5.63
C ILE A 21 8.24 49.96 -5.09
N ILE A 22 9.54 50.26 -5.29
CA ILE A 22 10.64 49.42 -4.80
C ILE A 22 10.67 49.42 -3.25
N SER A 23 10.52 50.58 -2.61
CA SER A 23 10.44 50.67 -1.15
C SER A 23 9.23 49.91 -0.58
N LEU A 24 8.08 49.95 -1.25
CA LEU A 24 6.89 49.18 -0.83
C LEU A 24 7.13 47.67 -0.94
N HIS A 25 7.78 47.21 -2.00
CA HIS A 25 8.09 45.79 -2.18
C HIS A 25 9.14 45.28 -1.20
N ILE A 26 10.14 46.08 -0.84
CA ILE A 26 11.14 45.71 0.17
C ILE A 26 10.49 45.68 1.56
N SER A 27 9.64 46.66 1.90
CA SER A 27 8.91 46.69 3.17
C SER A 27 7.95 45.49 3.32
N GLN A 28 7.23 45.12 2.26
CA GLN A 28 6.36 43.94 2.22
C GLN A 28 7.15 42.63 2.37
N ARG A 29 8.31 42.50 1.72
CA ARG A 29 9.15 41.29 1.86
C ARG A 29 9.75 41.13 3.25
N TRP A 30 10.05 42.22 3.97
CA TRP A 30 10.65 42.15 5.30
C TRP A 30 9.63 41.89 6.44
N HIS A 31 8.39 42.35 6.30
CA HIS A 31 7.35 42.07 7.32
C HIS A 31 6.79 40.64 7.25
N SER A 32 6.81 39.99 6.08
CA SER A 32 6.32 38.62 5.93
C SER A 32 7.26 37.55 6.51
N SER A 33 8.57 37.80 6.58
CA SER A 33 9.53 36.79 7.04
C SER A 33 9.59 36.64 8.57
N HIS A 34 9.36 37.71 9.34
CA HIS A 34 9.41 37.66 10.80
C HIS A 34 8.12 37.13 11.44
N TYR A 35 6.95 37.35 10.83
CA TYR A 35 5.69 36.78 11.33
C TYR A 35 5.55 35.29 11.02
N ALA A 36 5.99 34.83 9.85
CA ALA A 36 5.93 33.40 9.49
C ALA A 36 6.77 32.51 10.44
N LEU A 37 7.91 33.02 10.92
CA LEU A 37 8.81 32.28 11.82
C LEU A 37 8.31 32.26 13.27
N LEU A 38 7.69 33.36 13.75
CA LEU A 38 7.10 33.44 15.08
C LEU A 38 5.81 32.63 15.21
N THR A 39 4.98 32.57 14.15
CA THR A 39 3.76 31.74 14.12
C THR A 39 4.10 30.25 13.98
N ALA A 40 5.15 29.91 13.21
CA ALA A 40 5.64 28.54 13.11
C ALA A 40 6.20 28.01 14.45
N ALA A 41 6.86 28.84 15.25
CA ALA A 41 7.41 28.43 16.54
C ALA A 41 6.35 28.34 17.66
N LEU A 42 5.32 29.19 17.66
CA LEU A 42 4.27 29.19 18.68
C LEU A 42 3.17 28.14 18.46
N GLN A 43 2.88 27.77 17.20
CA GLN A 43 2.00 26.62 16.90
C GLN A 43 2.66 25.27 17.23
N ALA A 44 3.99 25.18 17.12
CA ALA A 44 4.75 23.97 17.49
C ALA A 44 4.71 23.65 19.00
N TYR A 45 4.26 24.57 19.87
CA TYR A 45 4.38 24.42 21.33
C TYR A 45 3.04 24.29 22.09
N THR A 46 1.89 24.70 21.53
CA THR A 46 0.68 25.00 22.33
C THR A 46 -0.52 24.06 22.19
N GLN A 47 -0.50 23.00 21.38
CA GLN A 47 -1.59 22.00 21.36
C GLN A 47 -1.15 20.57 21.72
N ARG A 48 -0.20 20.49 22.65
CA ARG A 48 -0.10 19.36 23.58
C ARG A 48 -1.34 19.37 24.49
N ASP A 49 -2.40 18.67 24.09
CA ASP A 49 -3.32 18.04 25.03
C ASP A 49 -4.30 17.14 24.26
N HIS A 50 -3.85 15.95 23.91
CA HIS A 50 -4.65 14.72 23.80
C HIS A 50 -3.67 13.55 23.98
N GLN A 51 -4.12 12.46 24.61
CA GLN A 51 -3.31 11.29 25.00
C GLN A 51 -2.28 10.90 23.92
N VAL A 52 -1.01 11.23 24.15
CA VAL A 52 0.09 10.86 23.26
C VAL A 52 0.74 9.60 23.81
N THR A 53 0.59 8.48 23.11
CA THR A 53 1.46 7.31 23.32
C THR A 53 2.78 7.59 22.61
N THR A 54 3.81 8.01 23.33
CA THR A 54 5.14 8.22 22.77
C THR A 54 5.86 6.88 22.62
N VAL A 55 6.13 6.47 21.38
CA VAL A 55 7.01 5.33 21.10
C VAL A 55 8.46 5.79 21.25
N SER A 56 9.20 5.14 22.15
CA SER A 56 10.64 5.38 22.30
C SER A 56 11.38 4.80 21.10
N VAL A 57 12.19 5.64 20.43
CA VAL A 57 13.23 5.17 19.49
C VAL A 57 14.47 4.92 20.32
N SER A 58 14.80 3.66 20.60
CA SER A 58 16.00 3.34 21.37
C SER A 58 17.24 3.34 20.48
N ASP A 59 18.25 4.12 20.84
CA ASP A 59 19.62 4.02 20.32
C ASP A 59 20.47 2.95 21.03
N SER A 60 19.83 1.97 21.67
CA SER A 60 20.52 0.99 22.51
C SER A 60 21.24 -0.07 21.68
N TRP A 61 22.52 0.20 21.39
CA TRP A 61 23.55 -0.83 21.30
C TRP A 61 23.73 -1.45 22.70
N LEU A 62 22.84 -2.35 23.08
CA LEU A 62 23.09 -3.24 24.21
C LEU A 62 23.73 -4.51 23.66
N SER A 63 25.04 -4.62 23.88
CA SER A 63 25.74 -5.90 23.88
C SER A 63 25.00 -6.86 24.79
N PHE A 64 24.21 -7.76 24.21
CA PHE A 64 23.74 -8.95 24.89
C PHE A 64 24.94 -9.89 25.07
N THR A 65 25.69 -9.69 26.15
CA THR A 65 26.57 -10.70 26.73
C THR A 65 25.91 -11.27 27.97
N ASP A 66 25.88 -12.60 28.00
CA ASP A 66 25.64 -13.52 29.12
C ASP A 66 24.20 -13.92 29.46
N GLY A 67 23.92 -15.22 29.29
CA GLY A 67 22.86 -15.90 30.03
C GLY A 67 22.05 -17.00 29.33
N VAL A 68 22.39 -17.47 28.13
CA VAL A 68 21.71 -18.64 27.53
C VAL A 68 22.72 -19.71 27.18
N SER A 69 22.54 -20.89 27.77
CA SER A 69 23.35 -22.08 27.55
C SER A 69 23.62 -22.33 26.07
N ARG A 70 24.93 -22.43 25.77
CA ARG A 70 25.51 -22.87 24.49
C ARG A 70 24.81 -24.11 23.94
N SER A 71 23.86 -23.89 23.04
CA SER A 71 23.74 -24.70 21.84
C SER A 71 24.50 -23.96 20.74
N GLN A 72 25.71 -24.43 20.42
CA GLN A 72 26.49 -23.92 19.30
C GLN A 72 25.76 -24.29 17.99
N SER A 73 24.86 -23.42 17.53
CA SER A 73 24.56 -23.32 16.11
C SER A 73 25.53 -22.27 15.56
N GLN A 74 26.49 -22.72 14.74
CA GLN A 74 27.28 -21.83 13.90
C GLN A 74 26.34 -20.96 13.05
N PRO A 75 26.72 -19.71 12.72
CA PRO A 75 26.05 -18.99 11.66
C PRO A 75 26.25 -19.80 10.37
N GLN A 76 25.20 -20.51 9.95
CA GLN A 76 25.21 -21.22 8.69
C GLN A 76 25.52 -20.19 7.60
N HIS A 77 26.54 -20.47 6.80
CA HIS A 77 26.74 -19.86 5.50
C HIS A 77 25.54 -20.23 4.61
N VAL A 78 24.42 -19.51 4.73
CA VAL A 78 23.18 -19.79 3.98
C VAL A 78 23.20 -19.15 2.57
N ASP A 79 24.18 -18.29 2.29
CA ASP A 79 24.12 -17.37 1.14
C ASP A 79 24.41 -17.99 -0.24
N GLY A 80 24.83 -19.26 -0.32
CA GLY A 80 25.20 -19.92 -1.58
C GLY A 80 24.19 -20.93 -2.12
N GLU A 81 23.40 -21.57 -1.24
CA GLU A 81 22.61 -22.75 -1.62
C GLU A 81 21.32 -22.37 -2.37
N TYR A 82 20.72 -21.22 -2.09
CA TYR A 82 19.49 -20.79 -2.76
C TYR A 82 19.66 -20.47 -4.24
N LEU A 83 20.82 -19.93 -4.62
CA LEU A 83 21.11 -19.55 -6.02
C LEU A 83 21.44 -20.76 -6.90
N SER A 84 21.68 -21.94 -6.30
CA SER A 84 21.89 -23.20 -7.03
C SER A 84 20.62 -24.06 -7.10
N LEU A 85 19.57 -23.72 -6.36
CA LEU A 85 18.30 -24.44 -6.43
C LEU A 85 17.63 -24.18 -7.79
N PRO A 86 17.14 -25.24 -8.47
CA PRO A 86 16.40 -25.05 -9.70
C PRO A 86 15.09 -24.29 -9.44
N ILE A 87 14.68 -23.45 -10.38
CA ILE A 87 13.37 -22.81 -10.34
C ILE A 87 12.30 -23.91 -10.26
N PRO A 88 11.45 -23.93 -9.21
CA PRO A 88 10.46 -24.96 -9.04
C PRO A 88 9.43 -24.90 -10.16
N ARG A 89 8.90 -26.07 -10.52
CA ARG A 89 7.79 -26.14 -11.46
C ARG A 89 6.50 -25.72 -10.75
N ALA A 90 5.74 -24.83 -11.38
CA ALA A 90 4.48 -24.34 -10.86
C ALA A 90 3.43 -25.46 -10.75
N HIS A 91 2.57 -25.35 -9.74
CA HIS A 91 1.46 -26.28 -9.56
C HIS A 91 0.44 -26.13 -10.71
N PRO A 92 -0.14 -27.21 -11.26
CA PRO A 92 -1.07 -27.14 -12.40
C PRO A 92 -2.29 -26.23 -12.20
N LEU A 93 -2.74 -26.04 -10.95
CA LEU A 93 -3.84 -25.11 -10.62
C LEU A 93 -3.52 -23.65 -10.94
N VAL A 94 -2.25 -23.27 -11.09
CA VAL A 94 -1.92 -21.92 -11.54
C VAL A 94 -2.41 -21.68 -12.98
N ARG A 95 -2.53 -22.72 -13.83
CA ARG A 95 -3.12 -22.58 -15.18
C ARG A 95 -4.60 -22.24 -15.14
N SER A 96 -5.35 -22.72 -14.15
CA SER A 96 -6.78 -22.40 -14.09
C SER A 96 -7.04 -20.91 -13.83
N LEU A 97 -6.06 -20.19 -13.29
CA LEU A 97 -6.13 -18.74 -13.10
C LEU A 97 -6.15 -17.95 -14.43
N GLN A 98 -5.71 -18.54 -15.54
CA GLN A 98 -5.73 -17.87 -16.84
C GLN A 98 -7.14 -17.70 -17.42
N ALA A 99 -8.11 -18.47 -16.91
CA ALA A 99 -9.49 -18.36 -17.36
C ALA A 99 -10.05 -16.97 -17.02
N CYS A 100 -10.70 -16.33 -17.99
CA CYS A 100 -11.43 -15.08 -17.78
C CYS A 100 -12.92 -15.39 -17.76
N ALA A 101 -13.64 -14.91 -16.76
CA ALA A 101 -15.10 -14.93 -16.79
C ALA A 101 -15.60 -14.08 -17.98
N THR A 102 -16.50 -14.65 -18.78
CA THR A 102 -17.08 -14.01 -19.98
C THR A 102 -17.73 -12.68 -19.59
N GLY A 103 -17.38 -11.58 -20.27
CA GLY A 103 -18.01 -10.27 -20.06
C GLY A 103 -17.37 -9.36 -19.00
N THR A 104 -16.17 -9.68 -18.51
CA THR A 104 -15.47 -8.86 -17.48
C THR A 104 -14.53 -7.79 -18.05
N VAL A 105 -14.19 -7.84 -19.33
CA VAL A 105 -13.22 -6.90 -19.93
C VAL A 105 -13.94 -5.81 -20.69
N ASN A 106 -13.68 -4.56 -20.34
CA ASN A 106 -14.11 -3.43 -21.17
C ASN A 106 -13.19 -3.34 -22.40
N PRO A 107 -13.71 -3.55 -23.62
CA PRO A 107 -12.90 -3.59 -24.84
C PRO A 107 -12.32 -2.21 -25.21
N THR A 108 -12.98 -1.13 -24.80
CA THR A 108 -12.61 0.24 -25.14
C THR A 108 -11.40 0.71 -24.33
N ILE A 109 -11.41 0.45 -23.02
CA ILE A 109 -10.34 0.90 -22.12
C ILE A 109 -9.35 -0.21 -21.74
N SER A 110 -9.61 -1.46 -22.15
CA SER A 110 -8.79 -2.63 -21.81
C SER A 110 -8.60 -2.81 -20.30
N HIS A 111 -9.69 -2.71 -19.51
CA HIS A 111 -9.68 -2.98 -18.07
C HIS A 111 -10.58 -4.17 -17.74
N ILE A 112 -10.20 -4.97 -16.74
CA ILE A 112 -11.10 -5.92 -16.09
C ILE A 112 -11.98 -5.13 -15.11
N ARG A 113 -13.29 -5.23 -15.26
CA ARG A 113 -14.28 -4.64 -14.37
C ARG A 113 -14.93 -5.73 -13.53
N LEU A 114 -14.61 -5.73 -12.25
CA LEU A 114 -15.21 -6.64 -11.28
C LEU A 114 -16.64 -6.18 -10.95
N PRO A 115 -17.59 -7.09 -10.65
CA PRO A 115 -18.98 -6.73 -10.36
C PRO A 115 -19.16 -6.08 -8.97
N ASN A 116 -18.10 -6.04 -8.17
CA ASN A 116 -18.08 -5.56 -6.79
C ASN A 116 -18.20 -4.04 -6.75
N VAL A 117 -19.02 -3.54 -5.82
CA VAL A 117 -19.21 -2.11 -5.61
C VAL A 117 -18.23 -1.58 -4.55
N LEU A 118 -17.90 -0.29 -4.69
CA LEU A 118 -17.18 0.48 -3.68
C LEU A 118 -18.12 0.89 -2.54
N TYR A 119 -17.66 0.67 -1.31
CA TYR A 119 -18.31 1.07 -0.06
C TYR A 119 -17.49 2.17 0.63
N ASN A 120 -18.18 3.10 1.28
CA ASN A 120 -17.53 4.20 1.98
C ASN A 120 -16.81 3.73 3.26
N ILE A 121 -15.78 4.46 3.65
CA ILE A 121 -15.07 4.30 4.92
C ILE A 121 -15.14 5.62 5.67
N THR A 122 -15.51 5.58 6.96
CA THR A 122 -15.45 6.77 7.83
C THR A 122 -14.68 6.49 9.12
N PHE A 123 -13.98 7.51 9.60
CA PHE A 123 -13.29 7.47 10.88
C PHE A 123 -14.13 8.02 12.03
N THR A 124 -15.40 8.37 11.79
CA THR A 124 -16.32 8.89 12.81
C THR A 124 -16.99 7.76 13.61
N PRO A 125 -16.73 7.64 14.92
CA PRO A 125 -17.43 6.69 15.80
C PRO A 125 -18.93 6.97 15.93
N PRO A 126 -19.73 5.99 16.39
CA PRO A 126 -21.17 6.14 16.58
C PRO A 126 -21.62 7.38 17.36
N ASP A 127 -20.88 7.73 18.41
CA ASP A 127 -21.26 8.79 19.36
C ASP A 127 -20.47 10.09 19.17
N ALA A 128 -19.73 10.21 18.07
CA ALA A 128 -18.91 11.38 17.78
C ALA A 128 -19.54 12.26 16.68
N PRO A 129 -19.38 13.60 16.75
CA PRO A 129 -19.73 14.47 15.64
C PRO A 129 -18.84 14.16 14.42
N HIS A 130 -19.44 14.17 13.23
CA HIS A 130 -18.70 14.09 11.99
C HIS A 130 -18.06 15.44 11.69
N ASP A 131 -16.78 15.43 11.32
CA ASP A 131 -16.05 16.61 10.87
C ASP A 131 -15.72 16.44 9.38
N ASP A 132 -16.47 17.14 8.53
CA ASP A 132 -16.28 17.13 7.07
C ASP A 132 -14.90 17.69 6.65
N ALA A 133 -14.21 18.44 7.53
CA ALA A 133 -12.87 18.94 7.24
C ALA A 133 -11.80 17.85 7.39
N MET A 134 -12.07 16.77 8.13
CA MET A 134 -11.14 15.65 8.30
C MET A 134 -11.18 14.73 7.08
N ARG A 135 -10.15 14.85 6.25
CA ARG A 135 -10.01 14.08 5.01
C ARG A 135 -9.10 12.88 5.22
N PHE A 136 -9.70 11.73 5.47
CA PHE A 136 -8.99 10.47 5.61
C PHE A 136 -8.79 9.77 4.26
N PHE A 137 -7.64 9.15 4.05
CA PHE A 137 -7.27 8.50 2.79
C PHE A 137 -6.21 7.39 2.97
N ASN A 138 -6.06 6.52 1.96
CA ASN A 138 -5.17 5.34 1.96
C ASN A 138 -5.46 4.39 3.13
N PRO A 139 -6.64 3.75 3.14
CA PRO A 139 -7.01 2.83 4.20
C PRO A 139 -6.10 1.60 4.15
N ALA A 140 -5.62 1.17 5.31
CA ALA A 140 -5.07 -0.15 5.55
C ALA A 140 -5.97 -0.88 6.54
N ILE A 141 -6.35 -2.12 6.19
CA ILE A 141 -7.32 -2.92 6.92
C ILE A 141 -6.65 -4.20 7.37
N ILE A 142 -6.93 -4.67 8.58
CA ILE A 142 -6.50 -5.98 9.07
C ILE A 142 -7.63 -6.63 9.86
N PRO A 143 -8.01 -7.90 9.58
CA PRO A 143 -9.06 -8.58 10.32
C PRO A 143 -8.57 -8.94 11.71
N LEU A 144 -9.46 -8.83 12.70
CA LEU A 144 -9.21 -9.31 14.06
C LEU A 144 -9.52 -10.81 14.18
N PRO A 145 -9.01 -11.51 15.22
CA PRO A 145 -9.42 -12.88 15.49
C PRO A 145 -10.91 -12.97 15.86
N HIS A 146 -11.49 -14.16 15.80
CA HIS A 146 -12.93 -14.30 15.96
C HIS A 146 -13.45 -13.91 17.36
N TRP A 147 -12.67 -14.21 18.41
CA TRP A 147 -12.98 -13.87 19.80
C TRP A 147 -12.89 -12.36 20.13
N SER A 148 -12.41 -11.53 19.19
CA SER A 148 -12.46 -10.07 19.35
C SER A 148 -13.88 -9.51 19.32
N SER A 149 -14.81 -10.28 18.74
CA SER A 149 -16.24 -10.05 18.84
C SER A 149 -16.77 -10.88 19.99
N SER A 150 -17.56 -10.26 20.87
CA SER A 150 -18.17 -10.93 22.03
C SER A 150 -19.02 -12.14 21.63
N ASP A 151 -19.39 -12.98 22.60
CA ASP A 151 -20.19 -14.20 22.41
C ASP A 151 -21.55 -13.97 21.75
N SER A 152 -22.03 -12.72 21.64
CA SER A 152 -23.22 -12.36 20.88
C SER A 152 -22.87 -12.10 19.40
N PRO A 153 -23.45 -12.84 18.44
CA PRO A 153 -23.23 -12.62 17.01
C PRO A 153 -23.58 -11.19 16.61
N GLY A 154 -22.58 -10.36 16.33
CA GLY A 154 -22.74 -8.99 15.87
C GLY A 154 -22.18 -7.91 16.80
N ASP A 155 -21.78 -8.25 18.03
CA ASP A 155 -21.22 -7.30 18.99
C ASP A 155 -19.69 -7.39 19.07
N GLY A 156 -19.01 -6.25 18.89
CA GLY A 156 -17.55 -6.09 19.00
C GLY A 156 -16.84 -5.84 17.67
N PRO A 157 -15.57 -5.37 17.72
CA PRO A 157 -14.79 -5.02 16.56
C PRO A 157 -14.45 -6.24 15.70
N LYS A 158 -14.38 -6.03 14.38
CA LYS A 158 -14.01 -7.06 13.40
C LYS A 158 -12.71 -6.75 12.68
N TYR A 159 -12.36 -5.46 12.64
CA TYR A 159 -11.22 -4.95 11.91
C TYR A 159 -10.45 -3.94 12.75
N ILE A 160 -9.17 -3.83 12.48
CA ILE A 160 -8.41 -2.61 12.73
C ILE A 160 -8.35 -1.86 11.41
N LEU A 161 -8.62 -0.55 11.48
CA LEU A 161 -8.58 0.35 10.35
C LEU A 161 -7.53 1.42 10.61
N ILE A 162 -6.60 1.58 9.67
CA ILE A 162 -5.55 2.60 9.69
C ILE A 162 -5.74 3.48 8.46
N SER A 163 -5.63 4.79 8.61
CA SER A 163 -5.76 5.72 7.49
C SER A 163 -4.93 6.97 7.74
N ARG A 164 -4.59 7.66 6.67
CA ARG A 164 -3.89 8.94 6.73
C ARG A 164 -4.89 10.07 6.81
N LEU A 165 -4.53 11.12 7.54
CA LEU A 165 -5.27 12.35 7.68
C LEU A 165 -4.41 13.50 7.15
N VAL A 166 -4.98 14.30 6.25
CA VAL A 166 -4.38 15.57 5.85
C VAL A 166 -4.68 16.62 6.91
N THR A 167 -3.67 17.11 7.62
CA THR A 167 -3.84 18.19 8.61
C THR A 167 -3.51 19.57 8.03
N ALA A 168 -3.80 20.61 8.80
CA ALA A 168 -3.48 21.98 8.40
C ALA A 168 -1.97 22.14 8.18
N GLY A 169 -1.58 22.81 7.08
CA GLY A 169 -0.18 23.00 6.72
C GLY A 169 0.48 21.82 6.00
N PHE A 170 -0.30 20.97 5.31
CA PHE A 170 0.18 19.84 4.51
C PHE A 170 0.92 18.74 5.30
N HIS A 171 0.79 18.75 6.62
CA HIS A 171 1.29 17.67 7.45
C HIS A 171 0.37 16.45 7.29
N GLN A 172 0.96 15.26 7.41
CA GLN A 172 0.24 14.01 7.23
C GLN A 172 0.39 13.17 8.48
N GLU A 173 -0.73 12.72 9.00
CA GLU A 173 -0.78 11.93 10.24
C GLU A 173 -1.47 10.62 9.95
N SER A 174 -1.01 9.53 10.57
CA SER A 174 -1.74 8.26 10.49
C SER A 174 -2.61 8.12 11.72
N HIS A 175 -3.83 7.61 11.54
CA HIS A 175 -4.79 7.33 12.60
C HIS A 175 -5.21 5.87 12.54
N ILE A 176 -5.50 5.30 13.70
CA ILE A 176 -5.90 3.90 13.87
C ILE A 176 -7.14 3.82 14.75
N CYS A 177 -8.06 2.91 14.41
CA CYS A 177 -9.22 2.62 15.24
C CYS A 177 -9.62 1.14 15.10
N LEU A 178 -10.42 0.67 16.04
CA LEU A 178 -11.19 -0.55 15.85
C LEU A 178 -12.42 -0.22 15.01
N ALA A 179 -12.79 -1.11 14.10
CA ALA A 179 -13.81 -0.87 13.10
C ALA A 179 -14.72 -2.08 12.86
N ASP A 180 -15.89 -1.78 12.32
CA ASP A 180 -16.87 -2.77 11.84
C ASP A 180 -17.42 -2.40 10.47
N ILE A 181 -18.11 -3.35 9.85
CA ILE A 181 -18.85 -3.14 8.60
C ILE A 181 -20.34 -3.20 8.91
N CYS A 182 -21.10 -2.26 8.36
CA CYS A 182 -22.54 -2.35 8.32
C CYS A 182 -23.03 -2.49 6.88
N LEU A 183 -24.10 -3.25 6.69
CA LEU A 183 -24.81 -3.37 5.42
C LEU A 183 -26.33 -3.20 5.63
N PRO A 184 -27.06 -2.64 4.65
CA PRO A 184 -28.51 -2.50 4.71
C PRO A 184 -29.19 -3.86 4.62
N ALA A 185 -30.04 -4.20 5.60
CA ALA A 185 -30.74 -5.49 5.66
C ALA A 185 -31.59 -5.77 4.40
N ALA A 186 -32.20 -4.74 3.81
CA ALA A 186 -33.05 -4.87 2.63
C ALA A 186 -32.30 -5.24 1.34
N SER A 187 -30.96 -5.11 1.30
CA SER A 187 -30.18 -5.41 0.10
C SER A 187 -29.83 -6.90 -0.04
N TYR A 188 -30.14 -7.71 0.97
CA TYR A 188 -29.83 -9.14 0.96
C TYR A 188 -31.11 -9.95 1.14
N SER A 189 -31.44 -10.78 0.15
CA SER A 189 -32.47 -11.82 0.28
C SER A 189 -32.01 -12.99 1.17
N ALA A 190 -30.72 -13.00 1.54
CA ALA A 190 -30.06 -13.96 2.42
C ALA A 190 -29.59 -13.26 3.71
N ALA A 191 -29.10 -14.04 4.68
CA ALA A 191 -28.45 -13.49 5.87
C ALA A 191 -27.24 -12.61 5.49
N LEU A 192 -27.00 -11.56 6.28
CA LEU A 192 -25.82 -10.70 6.12
C LEU A 192 -24.53 -11.52 6.24
N PRO A 193 -23.44 -11.09 5.58
CA PRO A 193 -22.12 -11.66 5.83
C PRO A 193 -21.76 -11.64 7.32
N PRO A 194 -21.01 -12.64 7.83
CA PRO A 194 -20.78 -12.81 9.27
C PRO A 194 -19.93 -11.71 9.92
N ASP A 195 -19.24 -10.91 9.11
CA ASP A 195 -18.45 -9.76 9.52
C ASP A 195 -19.19 -8.42 9.37
N ALA A 196 -20.47 -8.46 8.98
CA ALA A 196 -21.31 -7.30 8.79
C ALA A 196 -22.53 -7.34 9.72
N ARG A 197 -22.85 -6.19 10.29
CA ARG A 197 -24.11 -5.96 11.03
C ARG A 197 -25.10 -5.17 10.19
N SER A 198 -26.36 -5.12 10.64
CA SER A 198 -27.35 -4.20 10.07
C SER A 198 -26.93 -2.75 10.29
N CYS A 199 -27.03 -1.92 9.26
CA CYS A 199 -26.81 -0.47 9.40
C CYS A 199 -27.91 0.18 10.26
N THR A 200 -27.48 1.10 11.12
CA THR A 200 -28.34 2.05 11.85
C THR A 200 -28.63 3.29 10.99
N ASN A 201 -29.52 4.17 11.47
CA ASN A 201 -29.76 5.46 10.84
C ASN A 201 -28.51 6.36 10.85
N ALA A 202 -27.69 6.26 11.90
CA ALA A 202 -26.42 6.99 11.97
C ALA A 202 -25.44 6.48 10.91
N ASP A 203 -25.35 5.16 10.73
CA ASP A 203 -24.49 4.58 9.70
C ASP A 203 -24.90 5.03 8.30
N THR A 204 -26.18 4.92 7.95
CA THR A 204 -26.67 5.29 6.61
C THR A 204 -26.52 6.78 6.33
N THR A 205 -26.52 7.63 7.37
CA THR A 205 -26.26 9.07 7.24
C THR A 205 -24.80 9.35 6.87
N LEU A 206 -23.85 8.62 7.46
CA LEU A 206 -22.40 8.83 7.26
C LEU A 206 -21.84 8.05 6.06
N LEU A 207 -22.26 6.80 5.90
CA LEU A 207 -21.73 5.86 4.90
C LEU A 207 -22.59 5.81 3.64
N GLY A 208 -23.80 6.36 3.68
CA GLY A 208 -24.79 6.29 2.61
C GLY A 208 -25.61 5.00 2.62
N ASN A 209 -26.53 4.89 1.66
CA ASN A 209 -27.53 3.83 1.61
C ASN A 209 -26.97 2.41 1.39
N LEU A 210 -25.73 2.30 0.89
CA LEU A 210 -25.07 1.01 0.68
C LEU A 210 -24.39 0.47 1.95
N GLY A 211 -24.33 1.27 3.02
CA GLY A 211 -23.50 0.97 4.18
C GLY A 211 -22.01 1.14 3.89
N GLY A 212 -21.18 0.52 4.72
CA GLY A 212 -19.73 0.66 4.62
C GLY A 212 -19.01 0.29 5.91
N MET A 213 -17.77 0.76 6.04
CA MET A 213 -16.91 0.49 7.19
C MET A 213 -16.75 1.75 8.02
N ARG A 214 -16.85 1.62 9.35
CA ARG A 214 -16.58 2.75 10.24
C ARG A 214 -15.79 2.39 11.48
N CYS A 215 -15.08 3.36 12.03
CA CYS A 215 -14.55 3.25 13.38
C CYS A 215 -15.68 3.06 14.40
N ILE A 216 -15.46 2.20 15.38
CA ILE A 216 -16.32 2.04 16.56
C ILE A 216 -15.65 2.55 17.84
N THR A 217 -14.34 2.74 17.81
CA THR A 217 -13.58 3.45 18.84
C THR A 217 -13.11 4.81 18.32
N PRO A 218 -12.89 5.81 19.20
CA PRO A 218 -12.22 7.04 18.81
C PRO A 218 -10.90 6.77 18.07
N PRO A 219 -10.64 7.43 16.94
CA PRO A 219 -9.36 7.32 16.24
C PRO A 219 -8.20 7.75 17.13
N LEU A 220 -7.22 6.87 17.27
CA LEU A 220 -5.95 7.16 17.92
C LEU A 220 -4.96 7.66 16.87
N ARG A 221 -4.32 8.80 17.12
CA ARG A 221 -3.22 9.28 16.29
C ARG A 221 -1.98 8.41 16.50
N ILE A 222 -1.42 7.89 15.43
CA ILE A 222 -0.12 7.23 15.42
C ILE A 222 0.96 8.32 15.33
N ASN A 223 1.62 8.57 16.46
CA ASN A 223 2.74 9.48 16.52
C ASN A 223 4.02 8.70 16.82
N ILE A 224 4.99 8.78 15.92
CA ILE A 224 6.32 8.22 16.16
C ILE A 224 7.30 9.34 15.81
N PRO A 225 8.31 9.59 16.65
CA PRO A 225 9.19 10.73 16.50
C PRO A 225 9.96 10.66 15.17
N PRO A 226 10.21 11.82 14.53
CA PRO A 226 11.05 11.87 13.33
C PRO A 226 12.44 11.37 13.66
N THR A 227 13.05 10.63 12.73
CA THR A 227 14.47 10.28 12.79
C THR A 227 15.27 11.20 11.86
N PRO A 228 16.54 11.52 12.15
CA PRO A 228 17.35 12.33 11.24
C PRO A 228 17.47 11.65 9.88
N ALA A 229 17.06 12.34 8.81
CA ALA A 229 17.24 11.86 7.46
C ALA A 229 18.70 12.01 7.01
N GLU A 230 19.30 10.95 6.46
CA GLU A 230 20.61 11.01 5.82
C GLU A 230 20.49 11.15 4.30
N GLN A 231 21.53 11.67 3.62
CA GLN A 231 21.64 11.56 2.14
C GLN A 231 20.46 12.12 1.32
N CYS A 232 19.70 13.08 1.86
CA CYS A 232 18.67 13.84 1.12
C CYS A 232 19.30 14.83 0.12
N ASN A 233 19.68 14.32 -1.05
CA ASN A 233 20.33 15.10 -2.11
C ASN A 233 19.43 15.28 -3.34
N GLY A 234 19.73 16.31 -4.15
CA GLY A 234 19.05 16.55 -5.44
C GLY A 234 17.55 16.82 -5.26
N ALA A 235 16.70 16.04 -5.96
CA ALA A 235 15.25 16.17 -5.88
C ALA A 235 14.68 15.90 -4.47
N TRP A 236 15.47 15.29 -3.58
CA TRP A 236 15.05 14.92 -2.23
C TRP A 236 15.47 15.92 -1.14
N SER A 237 16.13 17.02 -1.48
CA SER A 237 16.63 17.98 -0.48
C SER A 237 15.54 18.69 0.33
N ALA A 238 14.28 18.65 -0.14
CA ALA A 238 13.11 19.20 0.55
C ALA A 238 12.41 18.18 1.48
N PHE A 239 12.91 16.95 1.54
CA PHE A 239 12.31 15.84 2.28
C PHE A 239 13.04 15.39 3.58
N PRO A 240 14.04 16.09 4.16
CA PRO A 240 14.67 15.60 5.39
C PRO A 240 13.74 15.66 6.61
N ASP A 241 12.74 16.55 6.59
CA ASP A 241 11.81 16.79 7.68
C ASP A 241 10.37 16.39 7.32
N ILE A 242 10.18 15.26 6.63
CA ILE A 242 8.84 14.74 6.36
C ILE A 242 8.13 14.45 7.69
N PRO A 243 7.05 15.17 8.05
CA PRO A 243 6.39 14.98 9.32
C PRO A 243 5.45 13.76 9.25
N GLY A 244 5.66 12.79 10.15
CA GLY A 244 4.76 11.66 10.35
C GLY A 244 5.05 10.43 9.50
N PHE A 245 4.06 9.53 9.44
CA PHE A 245 4.13 8.26 8.71
C PHE A 245 3.31 8.31 7.44
N HIS A 246 3.95 7.87 6.36
CA HIS A 246 3.41 7.90 5.02
C HIS A 246 3.10 6.49 4.55
N ASP A 247 1.99 6.36 3.82
CA ASP A 247 1.56 5.14 3.13
C ASP A 247 1.58 3.87 4.00
N PRO A 248 0.82 3.84 5.11
CA PRO A 248 0.80 2.70 6.01
C PRO A 248 0.31 1.44 5.30
N ARG A 249 0.98 0.32 5.56
CA ARG A 249 0.55 -1.03 5.17
C ARG A 249 0.47 -1.86 6.44
N ALA A 250 -0.65 -2.52 6.65
CA ALA A 250 -0.84 -3.38 7.82
C ALA A 250 -1.15 -4.82 7.38
N PHE A 251 -0.63 -5.79 8.12
CA PHE A 251 -0.78 -7.21 7.82
C PHE A 251 -0.42 -8.06 9.04
N TRP A 252 -0.86 -9.32 9.02
CA TRP A 252 -0.42 -10.33 9.98
C TRP A 252 0.91 -10.94 9.52
N SER A 253 1.89 -11.06 10.44
CA SER A 253 3.10 -11.83 10.19
C SER A 253 2.82 -13.33 10.20
N GLY A 254 3.75 -14.14 9.69
CA GLY A 254 3.69 -15.60 9.82
C GLY A 254 3.61 -16.10 11.27
N LYS A 255 4.02 -15.28 12.25
CA LYS A 255 3.93 -15.59 13.69
C LYS A 255 2.61 -15.12 14.32
N GLY A 256 1.72 -14.50 13.55
CA GLY A 256 0.49 -13.93 14.07
C GLY A 256 0.69 -12.59 14.78
N GLU A 257 1.68 -11.80 14.38
CA GLU A 257 1.87 -10.44 14.89
C GLU A 257 1.15 -9.43 13.98
N PRO A 258 0.39 -8.47 14.52
CA PRO A 258 -0.22 -7.42 13.72
C PRO A 258 0.82 -6.33 13.44
N LEU A 259 1.47 -6.40 12.28
CA LEU A 259 2.55 -5.48 11.92
C LEU A 259 2.03 -4.32 11.07
N ILE A 260 2.65 -3.16 11.25
CA ILE A 260 2.53 -2.01 10.36
C ILE A 260 3.89 -1.70 9.73
N LEU A 261 3.88 -1.48 8.41
CA LEU A 261 4.99 -0.98 7.62
C LEU A 261 4.66 0.45 7.18
N VAL A 262 5.58 1.38 7.39
CA VAL A 262 5.35 2.81 7.14
C VAL A 262 6.58 3.48 6.55
N ASN A 263 6.39 4.49 5.71
CA ASN A 263 7.46 5.34 5.20
C ASN A 263 7.72 6.52 6.17
N SER A 264 8.99 6.83 6.44
CA SER A 264 9.40 8.04 7.18
C SER A 264 10.85 8.41 6.87
N ALA A 265 11.38 9.46 7.50
CA ALA A 265 12.80 9.80 7.44
C ALA A 265 13.67 8.59 7.83
N SER A 266 14.85 8.48 7.22
CA SER A 266 15.72 7.30 7.32
C SER A 266 17.09 7.63 7.86
N ARG A 267 17.64 6.74 8.70
CA ARG A 267 19.01 6.87 9.22
C ARG A 267 20.06 6.37 8.22
N TYR A 268 19.63 5.79 7.11
CA TYR A 268 20.52 5.18 6.11
C TYR A 268 20.41 5.84 4.72
N ALA A 269 19.30 6.52 4.46
CA ALA A 269 18.89 7.12 3.20
C ALA A 269 18.01 8.36 3.50
N CYS A 270 17.39 8.97 2.49
CA CYS A 270 16.53 10.14 2.73
C CYS A 270 15.18 9.74 3.30
N VAL A 271 14.56 8.73 2.70
CA VAL A 271 13.29 8.14 3.15
C VAL A 271 13.48 6.63 3.24
N GLY A 272 12.96 6.06 4.32
CA GLY A 272 13.07 4.64 4.63
C GLY A 272 11.75 4.04 5.05
N LEU A 273 11.78 2.73 5.23
CA LEU A 273 10.64 1.93 5.63
C LEU A 273 10.86 1.43 7.05
N TRP A 274 9.81 1.46 7.86
CA TRP A 274 9.87 1.09 9.26
C TRP A 274 8.78 0.08 9.60
N LEU A 275 9.14 -0.96 10.35
CA LEU A 275 8.24 -1.96 10.90
C LEU A 275 7.99 -1.72 12.38
N LEU A 276 6.76 -1.97 12.81
CA LEU A 276 6.35 -1.92 14.20
C LEU A 276 5.21 -2.93 14.45
N ASP A 277 5.21 -3.55 15.62
CA ASP A 277 4.05 -4.30 16.11
C ASP A 277 2.98 -3.34 16.65
N LEU A 278 1.78 -3.38 16.08
CA LEU A 278 0.67 -2.49 16.43
C LEU A 278 0.28 -2.56 17.91
N ARG A 279 0.56 -3.68 18.60
CA ARG A 279 0.24 -3.86 20.02
C ARG A 279 1.04 -2.92 20.92
N THR A 280 2.14 -2.36 20.41
CA THR A 280 2.99 -1.39 21.11
C THR A 280 2.41 0.02 21.11
N ILE A 281 1.54 0.34 20.16
CA ILE A 281 0.97 1.69 19.97
C ILE A 281 -0.54 1.76 20.12
N VAL A 282 -1.22 0.61 20.18
CA VAL A 282 -2.65 0.51 20.44
C VAL A 282 -2.83 -0.22 21.78
N PRO A 283 -2.92 0.51 22.91
CA PRO A 283 -2.93 -0.09 24.25
C PRO A 283 -4.01 -1.16 24.44
N ASP A 284 -5.20 -0.94 23.87
CA ASP A 284 -6.33 -1.88 23.98
C ASP A 284 -6.18 -3.11 23.09
N LEU A 285 -5.26 -3.10 22.12
CA LEU A 285 -5.12 -4.18 21.16
C LEU A 285 -4.52 -5.44 21.79
N GLU A 286 -3.48 -5.33 22.63
CA GLU A 286 -2.91 -6.50 23.32
C GLU A 286 -3.98 -7.16 24.21
N LYS A 287 -4.79 -6.35 24.90
CA LYS A 287 -5.91 -6.84 25.72
C LYS A 287 -6.98 -7.52 24.87
N LEU A 288 -7.32 -6.96 23.72
CA LEU A 288 -8.32 -7.51 22.79
C LEU A 288 -7.85 -8.84 22.16
N LEU A 289 -6.58 -8.93 21.82
CA LEU A 289 -5.98 -10.12 21.20
C LEU A 289 -5.67 -11.23 22.21
N SER A 290 -5.67 -10.92 23.51
CA SER A 290 -5.53 -11.87 24.60
C SER A 290 -6.88 -12.44 24.99
N ARG A 291 -7.11 -13.73 24.71
CA ARG A 291 -8.35 -14.42 25.09
C ARG A 291 -8.44 -14.55 26.61
N GLY A 292 -9.13 -13.63 27.28
CA GLY A 292 -9.61 -13.77 28.68
C GLY A 292 -8.59 -14.16 29.76
N LYS A 293 -7.27 -14.22 29.48
CA LYS A 293 -6.26 -14.63 30.46
C LYS A 293 -6.26 -13.58 31.57
N GLY A 294 -6.51 -14.04 32.79
CA GLY A 294 -6.67 -13.18 33.97
C GLY A 294 -5.49 -12.23 34.19
N LYS A 295 -5.73 -11.17 34.97
CA LYS A 295 -4.76 -10.09 35.26
C LYS A 295 -3.38 -10.54 35.79
N ASP A 296 -3.20 -11.82 36.15
CA ASP A 296 -2.00 -12.34 36.81
C ASP A 296 -1.06 -13.20 35.93
N THR A 297 -1.41 -13.48 34.66
CA THR A 297 -0.41 -13.97 33.70
C THR A 297 0.24 -12.79 33.00
N VAL A 298 1.20 -12.17 33.67
CA VAL A 298 2.15 -11.25 33.04
C VAL A 298 2.80 -11.97 31.86
N ALA A 299 2.42 -11.58 30.63
CA ALA A 299 3.27 -11.44 29.44
C ALA A 299 4.36 -12.51 29.16
N LEU A 300 4.18 -13.76 29.60
CA LEU A 300 5.04 -14.87 29.21
C LEU A 300 4.43 -15.53 27.98
N GLY A 301 4.85 -15.10 26.78
CA GLY A 301 4.84 -16.01 25.63
C GLY A 301 4.37 -15.53 24.25
N ARG A 302 4.12 -14.24 24.00
CA ARG A 302 4.02 -13.75 22.60
C ARG A 302 5.22 -12.88 22.26
N VAL A 303 6.24 -13.53 21.69
CA VAL A 303 7.43 -12.84 21.17
C VAL A 303 6.97 -11.78 20.17
N MET A 304 7.26 -10.52 20.48
CA MET A 304 7.19 -9.42 19.52
C MET A 304 8.53 -9.33 18.83
N SER A 305 8.55 -9.54 17.53
CA SER A 305 9.74 -9.43 16.67
C SER A 305 10.10 -7.95 16.45
N TYR A 306 9.11 -7.06 16.48
CA TYR A 306 9.26 -5.62 16.25
C TYR A 306 8.58 -4.77 17.35
N PRO A 307 8.98 -4.92 18.63
CA PRO A 307 8.40 -4.17 19.74
C PRO A 307 8.76 -2.68 19.72
N LEU A 308 9.74 -2.31 18.90
CA LEU A 308 10.23 -0.96 18.68
C LEU A 308 10.27 -0.67 17.19
N LEU A 309 10.21 0.61 16.84
CA LEU A 309 10.27 1.04 15.45
C LEU A 309 11.59 0.59 14.82
N THR A 310 11.51 -0.32 13.86
CA THR A 310 12.69 -0.98 13.26
C THR A 310 12.80 -0.61 11.79
N GLU A 311 13.86 0.09 11.40
CA GLU A 311 14.10 0.46 10.01
C GLU A 311 14.50 -0.78 9.20
N ILE A 312 13.77 -1.07 8.13
CA ILE A 312 14.16 -2.13 7.20
C ILE A 312 15.10 -1.58 6.12
N THR A 313 16.22 -2.25 5.91
CA THR A 313 17.28 -1.73 5.03
C THR A 313 18.03 -2.82 4.28
N ARG A 314 18.54 -2.45 3.09
CA ARG A 314 19.31 -3.35 2.24
C ARG A 314 20.71 -3.59 2.80
N ASN A 315 21.21 -4.81 2.61
CA ASN A 315 22.59 -5.22 2.94
C ASN A 315 23.23 -5.89 1.71
N PRO A 316 24.47 -5.55 1.30
CA PRO A 316 25.40 -4.58 1.90
C PRO A 316 24.95 -3.12 1.74
N ARG A 317 25.55 -2.21 2.52
CA ARG A 317 25.27 -0.75 2.46
C ARG A 317 25.31 -0.18 1.04
N SER A 318 26.19 -0.70 0.18
CA SER A 318 26.33 -0.28 -1.21
C SER A 318 25.11 -0.57 -2.10
N SER A 319 24.17 -1.40 -1.64
CA SER A 319 22.94 -1.74 -2.38
C SER A 319 21.74 -0.84 -2.06
N ARG A 320 21.87 0.06 -1.07
CA ARG A 320 20.77 0.91 -0.57
C ARG A 320 20.39 2.00 -1.58
N ALA A 321 19.08 2.23 -1.74
CA ALA A 321 18.57 3.35 -2.51
C ALA A 321 18.50 4.63 -1.65
N SER A 322 18.46 5.80 -2.29
CA SER A 322 18.24 7.08 -1.58
C SER A 322 16.83 7.20 -0.98
N VAL A 323 15.87 6.44 -1.53
CA VAL A 323 14.49 6.34 -1.08
C VAL A 323 14.11 4.87 -1.09
N GLU A 324 13.98 4.27 0.09
CA GLU A 324 13.38 2.95 0.24
C GLU A 324 11.87 3.13 0.41
N LYS A 325 11.12 2.60 -0.55
CA LYS A 325 9.66 2.65 -0.57
C LYS A 325 9.13 1.44 -1.31
N ASN A 326 7.84 1.17 -1.16
CA ASN A 326 7.14 0.15 -1.94
C ASN A 326 7.73 -1.26 -1.78
N TRP A 327 8.27 -1.61 -0.61
CA TRP A 327 8.63 -3.00 -0.31
C TRP A 327 7.37 -3.80 0.02
N VAL A 328 7.40 -5.09 -0.28
CA VAL A 328 6.34 -6.02 0.10
C VAL A 328 6.94 -7.14 0.93
N LEU A 329 6.37 -7.36 2.11
CA LEU A 329 6.76 -8.46 2.97
C LEU A 329 6.10 -9.76 2.54
N TRP A 330 6.82 -10.86 2.76
CA TRP A 330 6.43 -12.23 2.46
C TRP A 330 6.59 -13.09 3.71
N PHE A 331 5.61 -13.92 4.00
CA PHE A 331 5.63 -14.87 5.12
C PHE A 331 5.24 -16.26 4.59
N PRO A 332 6.17 -16.99 3.95
CA PRO A 332 5.88 -18.31 3.41
C PRO A 332 5.64 -19.36 4.51
N GLY A 333 6.14 -19.12 5.72
CA GLY A 333 5.91 -19.93 6.91
C GLY A 333 5.97 -19.08 8.18
N ARG A 334 5.92 -19.73 9.34
CA ARG A 334 5.81 -19.06 10.65
C ARG A 334 7.04 -18.22 11.00
N ASP A 335 8.24 -18.78 10.85
CA ASP A 335 9.46 -18.18 11.38
C ASP A 335 10.30 -17.41 10.35
N GLU A 336 9.83 -17.38 9.10
CA GLU A 336 10.57 -16.74 8.02
C GLU A 336 9.83 -15.52 7.47
N ALA A 337 10.58 -14.44 7.32
CA ALA A 337 10.13 -13.22 6.68
C ALA A 337 11.06 -12.91 5.51
N TYR A 338 10.47 -12.53 4.39
CA TYR A 338 11.19 -12.08 3.22
C TYR A 338 10.63 -10.75 2.76
N VAL A 339 11.40 -10.04 1.94
CA VAL A 339 11.00 -8.80 1.32
C VAL A 339 11.25 -8.88 -0.17
N GLN A 340 10.28 -8.39 -0.93
CA GLN A 340 10.46 -8.03 -2.31
C GLN A 340 10.73 -6.52 -2.37
N TYR A 341 11.85 -6.15 -2.98
CA TYR A 341 12.19 -4.77 -3.32
C TYR A 341 12.66 -4.75 -4.79
N ASP A 342 12.42 -3.66 -5.51
CA ASP A 342 12.67 -3.51 -6.96
C ASP A 342 11.90 -4.51 -7.85
N LEU A 343 10.86 -4.01 -8.54
CA LEU A 343 10.02 -4.82 -9.44
C LEU A 343 10.69 -5.16 -10.77
N LEU A 344 11.37 -4.17 -11.32
CA LEU A 344 12.11 -4.22 -12.55
C LEU A 344 13.56 -4.14 -12.12
N GLY A 345 14.38 -5.13 -12.43
CA GLY A 345 15.78 -5.03 -12.08
C GLY A 345 16.48 -3.89 -12.83
N PRO A 346 17.74 -3.60 -12.50
CA PRO A 346 18.44 -2.47 -13.09
C PRO A 346 18.42 -2.58 -14.61
N VAL A 347 17.87 -1.54 -15.26
CA VAL A 347 17.98 -1.35 -16.70
C VAL A 347 19.48 -1.33 -17.01
N LEU A 348 19.96 -2.38 -17.68
CA LEU A 348 21.35 -2.43 -18.13
C LEU A 348 21.57 -1.19 -19.01
N ALA A 349 22.47 -0.31 -18.57
CA ALA A 349 22.91 0.86 -19.32
C ALA A 349 23.31 0.40 -20.74
N GLY A 350 22.46 0.70 -21.71
CA GLY A 350 22.49 0.11 -23.05
C GLY A 350 21.23 0.39 -23.85
N GLY A 351 20.10 0.64 -23.18
CA GLY A 351 19.01 1.43 -23.75
C GLY A 351 19.36 2.91 -23.60
N GLU A 352 19.40 3.64 -24.71
CA GLU A 352 19.67 5.07 -24.78
C GLU A 352 18.93 5.83 -23.68
N THR A 353 19.70 6.31 -22.70
CA THR A 353 19.33 7.55 -22.04
C THR A 353 19.22 8.60 -23.13
N VAL A 354 17.98 8.99 -23.45
CA VAL A 354 17.71 10.29 -24.06
C VAL A 354 18.16 11.31 -23.02
N ASN A 355 19.46 11.60 -23.04
CA ASN A 355 20.09 12.57 -22.18
C ASN A 355 19.48 13.93 -22.52
N LYS A 356 18.92 14.55 -21.48
CA LYS A 356 19.08 15.98 -21.22
C LYS A 356 20.45 16.43 -21.74
N ILE A 357 20.40 17.24 -22.78
CA ILE A 357 21.53 17.98 -23.31
C ILE A 357 22.01 18.91 -22.19
N THR A 358 23.11 18.55 -21.53
CA THR A 358 24.03 19.50 -20.92
C THR A 358 25.34 19.45 -21.69
N THR A 359 25.47 20.41 -22.60
CA THR A 359 26.70 20.74 -23.30
C THR A 359 27.74 21.29 -22.31
N ASN A 360 28.87 20.59 -22.17
CA ASN A 360 30.25 21.11 -22.30
C ASN A 360 31.24 20.29 -21.47
N GLY A 361 32.28 19.75 -22.12
CA GLY A 361 33.51 19.36 -21.43
C GLY A 361 34.22 18.10 -21.94
N THR A 362 34.89 18.21 -23.08
CA THR A 362 36.15 17.53 -23.47
C THR A 362 36.34 16.03 -23.18
N ALA A 363 36.36 15.27 -24.28
CA ALA A 363 36.81 13.89 -24.39
C ALA A 363 38.26 13.65 -23.91
N LYS A 364 38.46 12.57 -23.14
CA LYS A 364 39.68 11.76 -23.19
C LYS A 364 39.30 10.30 -23.34
N GLN A 365 39.58 9.76 -24.52
CA GLN A 365 39.37 8.39 -24.93
C GLN A 365 40.46 7.52 -24.27
N GLY A 366 40.10 6.79 -23.21
CA GLY A 366 40.96 5.82 -22.55
C GLY A 366 40.53 4.40 -22.92
N ASN A 367 41.33 3.72 -23.75
CA ASN A 367 41.23 2.30 -24.04
C ASN A 367 41.34 1.49 -22.73
N SER A 368 40.26 0.83 -22.30
CA SER A 368 40.33 -0.24 -21.32
C SER A 368 39.62 -1.50 -21.83
N ARG A 369 40.29 -2.61 -21.57
CA ARG A 369 40.13 -3.95 -22.14
C ARG A 369 38.74 -4.52 -21.88
N ARG A 370 38.21 -5.20 -22.91
CA ARG A 370 37.09 -6.14 -22.85
C ARG A 370 37.41 -7.25 -21.83
N ASN A 371 36.86 -7.15 -20.62
CA ASN A 371 36.53 -8.32 -19.83
C ASN A 371 35.05 -8.61 -20.06
N GLY A 372 34.77 -9.78 -20.65
CA GLY A 372 33.42 -10.29 -20.84
C GLY A 372 32.81 -10.66 -19.50
N THR A 373 32.20 -9.69 -18.82
CA THR A 373 31.13 -9.98 -17.86
C THR A 373 29.84 -10.03 -18.66
N THR A 374 29.30 -11.23 -18.86
CA THR A 374 27.89 -11.41 -19.24
C THR A 374 27.05 -10.82 -18.11
N THR A 375 26.78 -9.51 -18.17
CA THR A 375 25.82 -8.83 -17.32
C THR A 375 24.45 -9.37 -17.70
N ARG A 376 24.03 -10.45 -17.01
CA ARG A 376 22.68 -10.98 -17.11
C ARG A 376 21.72 -9.84 -16.69
N PRO A 377 20.60 -9.63 -17.39
CA PRO A 377 19.60 -8.67 -16.94
C PRO A 377 19.14 -9.12 -15.56
N ALA A 378 19.54 -8.38 -14.52
CA ALA A 378 19.06 -8.65 -13.19
C ALA A 378 17.54 -8.41 -13.23
N GLY A 379 16.76 -9.40 -12.79
CA GLY A 379 15.31 -9.27 -12.60
C GLY A 379 14.98 -8.52 -11.32
N ARG A 380 13.74 -8.68 -10.84
CA ARG A 380 13.30 -8.20 -9.52
C ARG A 380 14.30 -8.56 -8.41
N ALA A 381 14.24 -7.89 -7.26
CA ALA A 381 14.99 -8.33 -6.08
C ALA A 381 14.08 -8.90 -4.99
N PHE A 382 14.61 -9.91 -4.30
CA PHE A 382 13.97 -10.61 -3.21
C PHE A 382 15.04 -10.98 -2.20
N ALA A 383 14.79 -10.76 -0.92
CA ALA A 383 15.77 -11.04 0.12
C ALA A 383 15.09 -11.55 1.38
N LYS A 384 15.81 -12.34 2.17
CA LYS A 384 15.36 -12.72 3.50
C LYS A 384 15.53 -11.54 4.45
N LEU A 385 14.50 -11.26 5.24
CA LEU A 385 14.57 -10.29 6.33
C LEU A 385 15.25 -10.98 7.52
N ILE A 386 16.36 -10.42 7.96
CA ILE A 386 17.16 -10.92 9.08
C ILE A 386 17.03 -9.96 10.27
N GLY A 387 17.60 -10.33 11.42
CA GLY A 387 17.50 -9.53 12.65
C GLY A 387 17.94 -8.07 12.48
N ASN A 388 17.38 -7.19 13.30
CA ASN A 388 17.62 -5.74 13.31
C ASN A 388 17.20 -5.00 12.02
N GLY A 389 16.27 -5.55 11.24
CA GLY A 389 15.74 -4.89 10.03
C GLY A 389 16.65 -5.00 8.80
N TYR A 390 17.78 -5.68 8.89
CA TYR A 390 18.63 -5.93 7.73
C TYR A 390 18.02 -7.01 6.83
N THR A 391 18.43 -7.00 5.58
CA THR A 391 18.10 -8.06 4.61
C THR A 391 19.35 -8.85 4.24
N THR A 392 19.19 -10.03 3.67
CA THR A 392 20.27 -10.70 2.93
C THR A 392 20.53 -9.97 1.59
N PRO A 393 21.60 -10.29 0.87
CA PRO A 393 21.72 -9.96 -0.55
C PRO A 393 20.54 -10.53 -1.37
N ASN A 394 20.40 -10.05 -2.61
CA ASN A 394 19.35 -10.51 -3.53
C ASN A 394 19.44 -12.03 -3.76
N MET A 395 18.35 -12.73 -3.45
CA MET A 395 18.12 -14.17 -3.57
C MET A 395 17.30 -14.54 -4.82
N THR A 396 16.97 -13.58 -5.69
CA THR A 396 16.23 -13.87 -6.93
C THR A 396 17.06 -14.77 -7.82
N HIS A 397 16.45 -15.82 -8.36
CA HIS A 397 17.18 -16.80 -9.16
C HIS A 397 17.77 -16.14 -10.43
N PRO A 398 19.06 -16.35 -10.76
CA PRO A 398 19.71 -15.68 -11.88
C PRO A 398 19.15 -16.00 -13.27
N GLU A 399 18.34 -17.06 -13.37
CA GLU A 399 17.68 -17.49 -14.60
C GLU A 399 16.18 -17.17 -14.62
N GLU A 400 15.65 -16.52 -13.57
CA GLU A 400 14.27 -16.05 -13.58
C GLU A 400 14.10 -14.99 -14.66
N VAL A 401 13.13 -15.19 -15.55
CA VAL A 401 12.82 -14.23 -16.60
C VAL A 401 11.88 -13.17 -16.01
N PRO A 402 12.18 -11.86 -16.18
CA PRO A 402 11.29 -10.80 -15.71
C PRO A 402 9.87 -10.94 -16.26
N CYS A 403 8.87 -10.80 -15.38
CA CYS A 403 7.47 -10.90 -15.80
C CYS A 403 6.94 -9.66 -16.53
N PHE A 404 7.59 -8.52 -16.28
CA PHE A 404 7.34 -7.24 -16.94
C PHE A 404 8.49 -6.97 -17.91
N GLY A 405 8.15 -6.71 -19.17
CA GLY A 405 9.09 -6.23 -20.18
C GLY A 405 8.84 -4.77 -20.55
N PRO A 406 9.65 -4.19 -21.45
CA PRO A 406 9.51 -2.80 -21.89
C PRO A 406 8.11 -2.46 -22.43
N GLN A 407 7.46 -3.42 -23.10
CA GLN A 407 6.08 -3.25 -23.58
C GLN A 407 5.05 -3.09 -22.46
N ASP A 408 5.32 -3.63 -21.27
CA ASP A 408 4.42 -3.52 -20.12
C ASP A 408 4.50 -2.14 -19.45
N GLU A 409 5.48 -1.31 -19.81
CA GLU A 409 5.57 0.08 -19.34
C GLU A 409 4.64 1.02 -20.14
N MET A 410 4.13 0.59 -21.31
CA MET A 410 3.26 1.42 -22.13
C MET A 410 1.78 1.07 -21.98
N ASP A 411 0.92 2.08 -21.87
CA ASP A 411 -0.53 1.86 -21.97
C ASP A 411 -0.99 1.64 -23.42
N THR A 412 -2.30 1.41 -23.59
CA THR A 412 -2.91 1.22 -24.92
C THR A 412 -2.85 2.46 -25.80
N LEU A 413 -2.51 3.62 -25.25
CA LEU A 413 -2.32 4.89 -25.95
C LEU A 413 -0.83 5.20 -26.20
N GLY A 414 0.08 4.34 -25.76
CA GLY A 414 1.52 4.53 -25.88
C GLY A 414 2.14 5.43 -24.80
N ASN A 415 1.39 5.81 -23.76
CA ASN A 415 1.93 6.58 -22.64
C ASN A 415 2.85 5.69 -21.81
N HIS A 416 3.99 6.24 -21.38
CA HIS A 416 4.93 5.55 -20.51
C HIS A 416 4.49 5.65 -19.05
N GLY A 417 4.52 4.51 -18.35
CA GLY A 417 4.21 4.39 -16.94
C GLY A 417 5.28 3.60 -16.21
N HIS A 418 5.42 3.88 -14.92
CA HIS A 418 6.40 3.25 -14.04
C HIS A 418 5.73 2.27 -13.10
N TRP A 419 6.34 1.09 -12.92
CA TRP A 419 5.83 0.06 -12.02
C TRP A 419 6.28 0.29 -10.58
N HIS A 420 5.36 0.17 -9.64
CA HIS A 420 5.68 0.03 -8.21
C HIS A 420 4.68 -0.84 -7.47
N GLN A 421 5.08 -1.35 -6.31
CA GLN A 421 4.19 -2.10 -5.44
C GLN A 421 3.12 -1.19 -4.84
N GLY A 422 1.86 -1.57 -4.96
CA GLY A 422 0.70 -0.81 -4.48
C GLY A 422 0.25 -1.20 -3.08
N SER A 423 0.19 -2.51 -2.79
CA SER A 423 -0.36 -3.06 -1.54
C SER A 423 0.63 -3.90 -0.74
N ASN A 424 0.21 -4.35 0.45
CA ASN A 424 0.77 -5.55 1.10
C ASN A 424 0.46 -6.82 0.29
N SER A 425 1.09 -7.94 0.64
CA SER A 425 0.75 -9.25 0.11
C SER A 425 -0.23 -10.00 1.02
N LEU A 426 -1.00 -10.92 0.45
CA LEU A 426 -1.78 -11.92 1.16
C LEU A 426 -1.37 -13.32 0.72
N ARG A 427 -1.23 -14.24 1.67
CA ARG A 427 -0.98 -15.65 1.38
C ARG A 427 -2.29 -16.34 1.01
N LEU A 428 -2.34 -16.97 -0.14
CA LEU A 428 -3.49 -17.69 -0.68
C LEU A 428 -3.11 -19.14 -0.93
N LEU A 429 -3.91 -20.07 -0.42
CA LEU A 429 -3.86 -21.47 -0.81
C LEU A 429 -4.80 -21.68 -2.00
N LEU A 430 -4.28 -22.26 -3.09
CA LEU A 430 -5.03 -22.56 -4.32
C LEU A 430 -5.97 -23.77 -4.13
N CYS A 431 -6.82 -23.70 -3.11
CA CYS A 431 -7.84 -24.67 -2.77
C CYS A 431 -8.95 -23.95 -2.00
N THR A 432 -10.16 -24.51 -1.99
CA THR A 432 -11.27 -23.99 -1.19
C THR A 432 -11.18 -24.47 0.25
N ARG A 433 -11.78 -23.73 1.19
CA ARG A 433 -11.90 -24.19 2.59
C ARG A 433 -12.59 -25.56 2.72
N ALA A 434 -13.56 -25.85 1.85
CA ALA A 434 -14.25 -27.13 1.83
C ALA A 434 -13.32 -28.30 1.43
N GLN A 435 -12.35 -28.04 0.56
CA GLN A 435 -11.30 -29.02 0.20
C GLN A 435 -10.28 -29.17 1.33
N ALA A 436 -9.84 -28.07 1.95
CA ALA A 436 -8.93 -28.10 3.09
C ALA A 436 -9.52 -28.91 4.27
N ARG A 437 -10.80 -28.70 4.61
CA ARG A 437 -11.54 -29.48 5.62
C ARG A 437 -11.60 -30.98 5.37
N LYS A 438 -11.49 -31.40 4.11
CA LYS A 438 -11.47 -32.82 3.72
C LYS A 438 -10.05 -33.39 3.67
N GLY A 439 -9.04 -32.64 4.11
CA GLY A 439 -7.64 -33.04 4.03
C GLY A 439 -7.04 -33.01 2.62
N ALA A 440 -7.71 -32.38 1.64
CA ALA A 440 -7.23 -32.35 0.26
C ALA A 440 -6.12 -31.31 0.02
N CYS A 441 -5.89 -30.41 0.99
CA CYS A 441 -4.99 -29.27 0.91
C CYS A 441 -4.55 -28.90 2.33
N ASP A 442 -3.48 -29.53 2.80
CA ASP A 442 -2.81 -29.17 4.05
C ASP A 442 -1.94 -27.92 3.85
N GLU A 443 -1.87 -27.04 4.86
CA GLU A 443 -1.16 -25.76 4.75
C GLU A 443 0.36 -25.93 4.58
N GLU A 444 0.98 -26.81 5.34
CA GLU A 444 2.42 -27.04 5.29
C GLU A 444 2.80 -27.71 3.97
N GLN A 445 2.01 -28.72 3.56
CA GLN A 445 2.19 -29.38 2.29
C GLN A 445 1.94 -28.45 1.09
N ALA A 446 1.01 -27.49 1.22
CA ALA A 446 0.69 -26.55 0.15
C ALA A 446 1.88 -25.65 -0.22
N VAL A 447 2.78 -25.36 0.71
CA VAL A 447 4.05 -24.71 0.35
C VAL A 447 4.85 -25.66 -0.53
N GLN A 448 5.15 -26.87 -0.07
CA GLN A 448 6.03 -27.81 -0.78
C GLN A 448 5.50 -28.23 -2.16
N ASP A 449 4.18 -28.39 -2.33
CA ASP A 449 3.57 -28.81 -3.59
C ASP A 449 3.33 -27.66 -4.59
N GLY A 450 3.47 -26.40 -4.14
CA GLY A 450 3.29 -25.20 -4.96
C GLY A 450 1.86 -24.65 -5.03
N ARG A 451 0.95 -25.09 -4.16
CA ARG A 451 -0.40 -24.52 -4.04
C ARG A 451 -0.46 -23.27 -3.18
N SER A 452 0.53 -23.04 -2.32
CA SER A 452 0.68 -21.81 -1.57
C SER A 452 1.28 -20.74 -2.49
N VAL A 453 0.54 -19.67 -2.69
CA VAL A 453 0.96 -18.49 -3.44
C VAL A 453 0.77 -17.25 -2.59
N HIS A 454 1.38 -16.14 -2.99
CA HIS A 454 1.06 -14.82 -2.46
C HIS A 454 0.52 -13.95 -3.57
N LEU A 455 -0.47 -13.14 -3.24
CA LEU A 455 -1.05 -12.16 -4.15
C LEU A 455 -0.86 -10.75 -3.59
N ALA A 456 -0.62 -9.78 -4.48
CA ALA A 456 -0.59 -8.36 -4.15
C ALA A 456 -1.14 -7.53 -5.32
N ILE A 457 -1.29 -6.23 -5.11
CA ILE A 457 -1.57 -5.26 -6.17
C ILE A 457 -0.30 -4.47 -6.45
N MET A 458 0.12 -4.48 -7.72
CA MET A 458 1.09 -3.54 -8.27
C MET A 458 0.39 -2.44 -9.03
N HIS A 459 1.00 -1.26 -9.05
CA HIS A 459 0.56 -0.17 -9.87
C HIS A 459 1.49 0.05 -11.05
N ARG A 460 0.89 0.37 -12.20
CA ARG A 460 1.55 1.14 -13.24
C ARG A 460 1.11 2.60 -13.11
N LYS A 461 2.05 3.46 -12.70
CA LYS A 461 1.84 4.88 -12.45
C LYS A 461 2.23 5.71 -13.67
N PHE A 462 1.33 6.59 -14.08
CA PHE A 462 1.57 7.59 -15.12
C PHE A 462 1.75 8.95 -14.48
N THR A 463 2.67 9.74 -15.02
CA THR A 463 2.93 11.12 -14.61
C THR A 463 2.70 12.08 -15.78
N ASN A 464 2.39 13.33 -15.47
CA ASN A 464 2.38 14.40 -16.47
C ASN A 464 3.79 14.97 -16.71
N GLU A 465 3.90 15.97 -17.57
CA GLU A 465 5.18 16.64 -17.92
C GLU A 465 5.90 17.29 -16.72
N MET A 466 5.21 17.48 -15.59
CA MET A 466 5.76 18.03 -14.35
C MET A 466 6.08 16.94 -13.31
N ASP A 467 6.14 15.67 -13.71
CA ASP A 467 6.29 14.49 -12.84
C ASP A 467 5.19 14.35 -11.77
N LEU A 468 4.10 15.10 -11.91
CA LEU A 468 2.96 14.95 -11.02
C LEU A 468 2.19 13.68 -11.41
N PRO A 469 1.78 12.88 -10.43
CA PRO A 469 0.95 11.73 -10.71
C PRO A 469 -0.32 12.08 -11.51
N LEU A 470 -0.61 11.31 -12.55
CA LEU A 470 -1.79 11.49 -13.40
C LEU A 470 -2.80 10.36 -13.20
N ARG A 471 -2.30 9.11 -13.14
CA ARG A 471 -3.13 7.91 -13.08
C ARG A 471 -2.35 6.74 -12.47
N TYR A 472 -3.09 5.84 -11.83
CA TYR A 472 -2.59 4.53 -11.45
C TYR A 472 -3.48 3.45 -12.05
N GLU A 473 -2.85 2.42 -12.60
CA GLU A 473 -3.50 1.21 -13.05
C GLU A 473 -3.14 0.07 -12.11
N ARG A 474 -4.13 -0.65 -11.58
CA ARG A 474 -3.93 -1.73 -10.61
C ARG A 474 -3.86 -3.08 -11.30
N TYR A 475 -2.77 -3.80 -11.09
CA TYR A 475 -2.58 -5.17 -11.56
C TYR A 475 -2.45 -6.11 -10.38
N VAL A 476 -3.18 -7.22 -10.40
CA VAL A 476 -2.96 -8.29 -9.43
C VAL A 476 -1.80 -9.14 -9.91
N VAL A 477 -0.94 -9.47 -8.97
CA VAL A 477 0.29 -10.22 -9.21
C VAL A 477 0.33 -11.41 -8.27
N VAL A 478 0.75 -12.57 -8.78
CA VAL A 478 0.78 -13.84 -8.06
C VAL A 478 2.21 -14.36 -8.05
N TRP A 479 2.73 -14.66 -6.87
CA TRP A 479 4.04 -15.26 -6.67
C TRP A 479 3.95 -16.62 -6.01
N GLU A 480 4.94 -17.45 -6.31
CA GLU A 480 5.15 -18.70 -5.61
C GLU A 480 5.58 -18.45 -4.15
N SER A 481 5.03 -19.21 -3.20
CA SER A 481 5.48 -19.19 -1.80
C SER A 481 6.71 -20.06 -1.54
N ARG A 482 7.17 -20.86 -2.51
CA ARG A 482 8.41 -21.64 -2.41
C ARG A 482 9.59 -20.82 -2.91
N ALA A 483 10.72 -20.90 -2.22
CA ALA A 483 11.97 -20.39 -2.74
C ALA A 483 12.27 -20.98 -4.13
N PRO A 484 12.77 -20.18 -5.09
CA PRO A 484 13.24 -18.78 -4.99
C PRO A 484 12.15 -17.72 -5.24
N TYR A 485 10.88 -18.04 -4.98
CA TYR A 485 9.74 -17.12 -4.93
C TYR A 485 9.39 -16.45 -6.27
N GLN A 486 9.50 -17.21 -7.36
CA GLN A 486 9.26 -16.72 -8.71
C GLN A 486 7.89 -16.03 -8.85
N MET A 487 7.83 -14.99 -9.69
CA MET A 487 6.53 -14.45 -10.09
C MET A 487 5.88 -15.41 -11.08
N LEU A 488 4.66 -15.86 -10.76
CA LEU A 488 3.94 -16.86 -11.55
C LEU A 488 3.05 -16.22 -12.61
N ALA A 489 2.35 -15.15 -12.25
CA ALA A 489 1.36 -14.54 -13.10
C ALA A 489 1.04 -13.08 -12.74
N VAL A 490 0.49 -12.35 -13.70
CA VAL A 490 0.01 -10.97 -13.56
C VAL A 490 -1.35 -10.87 -14.24
N SER A 491 -2.31 -10.12 -13.70
CA SER A 491 -3.58 -9.84 -14.35
C SER A 491 -3.33 -9.33 -15.78
N LYS A 492 -4.05 -9.88 -16.76
CA LYS A 492 -3.81 -9.53 -18.18
C LYS A 492 -4.11 -8.06 -18.48
N TRP A 493 -4.99 -7.46 -17.68
CA TRP A 493 -5.42 -6.07 -17.77
C TRP A 493 -5.51 -5.45 -16.38
N PRO A 494 -5.51 -4.12 -16.28
CA PRO A 494 -5.74 -3.42 -15.02
C PRO A 494 -7.17 -3.59 -14.50
N LEU A 495 -7.30 -3.61 -13.18
CA LEU A 495 -8.53 -3.91 -12.45
C LEU A 495 -9.26 -2.65 -12.00
N LEU A 496 -10.57 -2.64 -12.20
CA LEU A 496 -11.53 -1.65 -11.69
C LEU A 496 -12.69 -2.35 -10.99
N MET A 497 -13.25 -1.69 -10.00
CA MET A 497 -14.53 -2.09 -9.41
C MET A 497 -15.70 -1.69 -10.32
N ARG A 498 -16.88 -2.24 -10.09
CA ARG A 498 -18.07 -2.11 -10.98
C ARG A 498 -18.39 -0.67 -11.33
N ASN A 499 -18.28 0.15 -10.30
CA ASN A 499 -18.81 1.49 -10.23
C ASN A 499 -17.66 2.51 -10.25
N GLU A 500 -16.42 2.05 -10.35
CA GLU A 500 -15.22 2.89 -10.42
C GLU A 500 -14.98 3.44 -11.83
N ARG A 501 -14.63 4.73 -11.91
CA ARG A 501 -14.28 5.39 -13.18
C ARG A 501 -12.76 5.38 -13.35
N ALA A 502 -12.29 4.94 -14.51
CA ALA A 502 -10.92 5.16 -14.95
C ALA A 502 -10.83 6.47 -15.73
N ASN A 503 -9.99 7.39 -15.28
CA ASN A 503 -9.62 8.59 -16.03
C ASN A 503 -8.38 8.31 -16.90
N PRO A 504 -8.15 9.05 -17.99
CA PRO A 504 -8.94 10.17 -18.51
C PRO A 504 -10.13 9.74 -19.39
N TRP A 505 -10.50 8.47 -19.40
CA TRP A 505 -11.57 7.99 -20.28
C TRP A 505 -12.94 8.62 -19.94
N THR A 506 -13.72 8.85 -21.00
CA THR A 506 -15.10 9.35 -20.92
C THR A 506 -16.01 8.35 -20.21
N ALA A 507 -17.21 8.79 -19.82
CA ALA A 507 -18.18 7.91 -19.19
C ALA A 507 -18.63 6.79 -20.16
N GLU A 508 -18.82 7.14 -21.42
CA GLU A 508 -19.19 6.22 -22.50
C GLU A 508 -18.10 5.17 -22.73
N GLN A 509 -16.83 5.58 -22.65
CA GLN A 509 -15.71 4.64 -22.74
C GLN A 509 -15.61 3.73 -21.51
N ASN A 510 -15.87 4.25 -20.30
CA ASN A 510 -15.87 3.45 -19.08
C ASN A 510 -17.01 2.42 -19.02
N TRP A 511 -18.16 2.75 -19.60
CA TRP A 511 -19.35 1.91 -19.62
C TRP A 511 -20.04 1.92 -21.01
N PRO A 512 -19.47 1.19 -22.00
CA PRO A 512 -19.98 1.21 -23.38
C PRO A 512 -21.40 0.63 -23.52
N ASP A 513 -21.77 -0.32 -22.64
CA ASP A 513 -23.04 -1.05 -22.73
C ASP A 513 -24.11 -0.56 -21.73
N ASN A 514 -23.81 0.41 -20.85
CA ASN A 514 -24.75 0.88 -19.81
C ASN A 514 -24.40 2.29 -19.27
N LYS A 515 -25.35 3.22 -19.18
CA LYS A 515 -25.08 4.62 -18.74
C LYS A 515 -24.93 4.81 -17.21
N SER A 516 -24.96 3.75 -16.41
CA SER A 516 -24.93 3.87 -14.94
C SER A 516 -23.55 3.59 -14.34
N GLY A 517 -22.80 4.65 -14.02
CA GLY A 517 -21.63 4.60 -13.13
C GLY A 517 -22.02 4.83 -11.65
N TRP A 518 -21.05 4.75 -10.73
CA TRP A 518 -21.26 5.17 -9.34
C TRP A 518 -21.41 6.70 -9.25
N ASN A 519 -22.44 7.17 -8.55
CA ASN A 519 -22.52 8.53 -8.04
C ASN A 519 -22.26 8.49 -6.53
N GLY A 520 -21.01 8.68 -6.12
CA GLY A 520 -20.56 8.59 -4.73
C GLY A 520 -20.91 9.79 -3.85
N THR A 521 -22.07 10.45 -4.02
CA THR A 521 -22.49 11.56 -3.15
C THR A 521 -23.99 11.57 -2.85
N VAL A 522 -24.35 11.00 -1.71
CA VAL A 522 -25.43 11.49 -0.84
C VAL A 522 -24.70 11.65 0.51
N ARG A 523 -24.37 12.82 1.05
CA ARG A 523 -25.09 14.09 1.26
C ARG A 523 -24.05 15.14 1.69
N GLY A 524 -24.22 16.41 1.32
CA GLY A 524 -23.41 17.51 1.85
C GLY A 524 -23.55 18.78 1.03
N THR A 525 -24.57 19.59 1.34
CA THR A 525 -24.72 20.95 0.82
C THR A 525 -23.56 21.82 1.29
N MET A 526 -22.47 21.91 0.50
CA MET A 526 -21.53 23.01 0.63
C MET A 526 -22.07 24.21 -0.13
N SER A 527 -22.40 25.27 0.62
CA SER A 527 -22.65 26.58 0.08
C SER A 527 -21.36 27.13 -0.55
N GLU A 528 -21.45 27.45 -1.84
CA GLU A 528 -20.38 28.11 -2.59
C GLU A 528 -20.17 29.54 -2.12
N GLY A 529 -19.16 29.76 -1.29
CA GLY A 529 -18.57 31.06 -1.01
C GLY A 529 -17.54 31.45 -2.06
N ARG A 530 -18.00 32.07 -3.16
CA ARG A 530 -17.30 32.96 -4.12
C ARG A 530 -15.75 33.00 -4.10
N MET A 531 -15.15 32.60 -5.23
CA MET A 531 -14.26 33.50 -5.98
C MET A 531 -14.66 33.49 -7.46
N ARG A 532 -15.18 34.63 -7.94
CA ARG A 532 -15.48 34.88 -9.36
C ARG A 532 -14.25 35.51 -10.02
N PRO A 533 -14.04 35.22 -11.32
CA PRO A 533 -13.92 36.29 -12.29
C PRO A 533 -15.08 36.23 -13.29
N LYS A 534 -15.67 37.40 -13.55
CA LYS A 534 -16.56 37.68 -14.69
C LYS A 534 -15.81 37.28 -15.99
N ARG A 535 -16.43 36.82 -17.08
CA ARG A 535 -17.40 37.55 -17.90
C ARG A 535 -17.83 36.72 -19.12
N ASN A 536 -19.05 36.99 -19.58
CA ASN A 536 -19.67 36.76 -20.89
C ASN A 536 -20.44 35.44 -21.13
N GLN A 537 -21.74 35.69 -21.34
CA GLN A 537 -22.85 34.83 -21.71
C GLN A 537 -22.62 34.18 -23.06
N GLY A 538 -23.06 32.93 -23.23
CA GLY A 538 -23.36 32.47 -24.58
C GLY A 538 -23.56 31.00 -24.88
N GLU A 539 -23.58 30.03 -23.96
CA GLU A 539 -24.08 28.69 -24.34
C GLU A 539 -24.43 27.83 -23.13
N LYS A 540 -25.47 27.02 -23.28
CA LYS A 540 -25.97 26.08 -22.27
C LYS A 540 -25.02 24.87 -22.20
N ASP A 541 -24.08 24.90 -21.27
CA ASP A 541 -23.47 23.67 -20.77
C ASP A 541 -24.25 23.15 -19.56
N PRO A 542 -24.61 21.85 -19.51
CA PRO A 542 -25.13 21.24 -18.30
C PRO A 542 -23.96 20.92 -17.36
N GLU A 543 -23.46 21.92 -16.64
CA GLU A 543 -22.71 21.75 -15.39
C GLU A 543 -23.71 21.30 -14.28
N ASP A 544 -23.40 20.41 -13.35
CA ASP A 544 -22.11 20.24 -12.70
C ASP A 544 -22.03 18.85 -12.03
N PHE A 545 -21.18 17.97 -12.59
CA PHE A 545 -20.89 16.62 -12.10
C PHE A 545 -19.99 16.70 -10.85
N LYS A 546 -20.58 16.66 -9.64
CA LYS A 546 -19.80 16.62 -8.38
C LYS A 546 -19.58 15.16 -7.92
N SER A 547 -18.29 14.79 -7.90
CA SER A 547 -17.64 13.57 -7.40
C SER A 547 -17.69 12.31 -8.28
N THR A 548 -16.79 12.30 -9.27
CA THR A 548 -16.25 11.08 -9.89
C THR A 548 -14.94 10.77 -9.18
N ALA A 549 -14.68 9.52 -8.79
CA ALA A 549 -13.39 9.13 -8.23
C ALA A 549 -12.25 9.53 -9.19
N TYR A 550 -11.55 10.61 -8.90
CA TYR A 550 -10.31 10.92 -9.55
C TYR A 550 -9.22 10.17 -8.76
N PHE A 551 -8.20 9.70 -9.47
CA PHE A 551 -6.92 9.30 -8.87
C PHE A 551 -6.95 8.31 -7.68
N THR A 552 -6.86 7.00 -7.97
CA THR A 552 -6.65 6.00 -6.91
C THR A 552 -5.22 6.06 -6.36
N TYR A 553 -5.09 6.21 -5.05
CA TYR A 553 -3.84 6.11 -4.31
C TYR A 553 -3.83 4.86 -3.41
N THR A 554 -2.64 4.29 -3.21
CA THR A 554 -2.29 3.15 -2.36
C THR A 554 -3.41 2.16 -1.99
N PRO A 555 -3.49 0.99 -2.63
CA PRO A 555 -4.41 -0.07 -2.24
C PRO A 555 -3.89 -0.83 -1.03
N SER A 556 -4.80 -1.39 -0.23
CA SER A 556 -4.48 -2.39 0.80
C SER A 556 -5.28 -3.67 0.59
N LEU A 557 -4.74 -4.80 1.03
CA LEU A 557 -5.42 -6.09 0.96
C LEU A 557 -5.58 -6.69 2.35
N ALA A 558 -6.77 -7.18 2.64
CA ALA A 558 -7.06 -7.89 3.88
C ALA A 558 -8.04 -9.05 3.62
N TRP A 559 -7.89 -10.18 4.30
CA TRP A 559 -8.96 -11.17 4.31
C TRP A 559 -10.17 -10.62 5.06
N ALA A 560 -11.38 -10.88 4.54
CA ALA A 560 -12.59 -10.55 5.28
C ALA A 560 -12.66 -11.38 6.56
N TRP A 561 -13.07 -10.75 7.66
CA TRP A 561 -13.20 -11.39 8.95
C TRP A 561 -14.17 -12.57 8.86
N ARG A 562 -13.87 -13.64 9.61
CA ARG A 562 -14.75 -14.80 9.74
C ARG A 562 -14.73 -15.31 11.18
N PRO A 563 -15.85 -15.89 11.66
CA PRO A 563 -15.92 -16.43 13.01
C PRO A 563 -15.08 -17.70 13.19
N HIS A 564 -14.74 -18.40 12.10
CA HIS A 564 -13.91 -19.61 12.11
C HIS A 564 -12.78 -19.48 11.09
N SER A 565 -12.11 -18.31 11.09
CA SER A 565 -11.09 -17.94 10.11
C SER A 565 -9.86 -18.84 10.13
N ALA A 566 -9.54 -19.47 11.27
CA ALA A 566 -8.40 -20.38 11.40
C ALA A 566 -8.85 -21.84 11.56
N GLY A 567 -8.53 -22.67 10.57
CA GLY A 567 -8.39 -24.10 10.79
C GLY A 567 -9.65 -24.95 10.88
N VAL A 568 -9.39 -26.25 10.89
CA VAL A 568 -10.30 -27.38 10.86
C VAL A 568 -10.04 -28.09 12.19
N GLY A 569 -11.02 -28.12 13.09
CA GLY A 569 -10.85 -28.65 14.45
C GLY A 569 -10.85 -27.52 15.48
N ASP A 570 -12.04 -27.18 15.97
CA ASP A 570 -12.26 -26.28 17.10
C ASP A 570 -11.89 -26.99 18.42
N GLU A 571 -10.63 -27.43 18.57
CA GLU A 571 -10.17 -27.99 19.85
C GLU A 571 -9.53 -26.88 20.71
N GLU A 572 -10.02 -26.80 21.94
CA GLU A 572 -9.68 -25.82 22.98
C GLU A 572 -8.28 -26.09 23.57
N GLU A 573 -7.23 -26.09 22.75
CA GLU A 573 -5.85 -26.18 23.25
C GLU A 573 -5.25 -24.79 23.54
N GLU A 574 -4.40 -24.69 24.56
CA GLU A 574 -3.77 -23.43 25.01
C GLU A 574 -2.87 -22.76 23.95
N ASP A 575 -2.41 -23.51 22.94
CA ASP A 575 -1.65 -23.02 21.78
C ASP A 575 -2.53 -22.60 20.59
N ALA A 576 -3.85 -22.81 20.66
CA ALA A 576 -4.79 -22.54 19.58
C ALA A 576 -4.82 -21.05 19.19
N ASP A 577 -4.59 -20.12 20.12
CA ASP A 577 -4.68 -18.70 19.82
C ASP A 577 -3.51 -18.23 18.94
N THR A 578 -2.28 -18.68 19.20
CA THR A 578 -1.10 -18.28 18.41
C THR A 578 -1.17 -18.87 17.01
N GLU A 579 -1.59 -20.13 16.90
CA GLU A 579 -1.84 -20.77 15.61
C GLU A 579 -3.03 -20.16 14.87
N THR A 580 -4.05 -19.69 15.59
CA THR A 580 -5.16 -18.96 14.95
C THR A 580 -4.70 -17.64 14.37
N MET A 581 -3.88 -16.89 15.10
CA MET A 581 -3.39 -15.59 14.64
C MET A 581 -2.42 -15.70 13.46
N SER A 582 -1.52 -16.70 13.45
CA SER A 582 -0.63 -16.93 12.29
C SER A 582 -1.41 -17.19 11.01
N ARG A 583 -2.60 -17.80 11.13
CA ARG A 583 -3.51 -18.09 10.01
C ARG A 583 -4.37 -16.91 9.57
N LEU A 584 -4.42 -15.79 10.29
CA LEU A 584 -5.20 -14.61 9.89
C LEU A 584 -4.66 -13.95 8.60
N GLY A 585 -3.39 -14.20 8.25
CA GLY A 585 -2.80 -13.80 6.98
C GLY A 585 -3.08 -14.74 5.80
N ILE A 586 -3.79 -15.86 6.02
CA ILE A 586 -3.93 -16.97 5.09
C ILE A 586 -5.39 -17.14 4.66
N GLY A 587 -5.60 -17.12 3.34
CA GLY A 587 -6.91 -17.33 2.74
C GLY A 587 -6.93 -18.49 1.75
N TYR A 588 -8.13 -18.76 1.27
CA TYR A 588 -8.45 -19.86 0.36
C TYR A 588 -9.21 -19.31 -0.85
N LEU A 589 -9.23 -20.09 -1.93
CA LEU A 589 -10.18 -19.83 -3.01
C LEU A 589 -11.62 -19.86 -2.46
N GLY A 590 -12.44 -18.92 -2.88
CA GLY A 590 -13.79 -18.64 -2.41
C GLY A 590 -13.88 -17.69 -1.21
N ASP A 591 -12.74 -17.37 -0.57
CA ASP A 591 -12.70 -16.38 0.51
C ASP A 591 -12.89 -14.97 -0.04
N ASP A 592 -13.42 -14.08 0.82
CA ASP A 592 -13.60 -12.68 0.48
C ASP A 592 -12.36 -11.89 0.91
N VAL A 593 -11.91 -11.00 0.05
CA VAL A 593 -10.81 -10.05 0.24
C VAL A 593 -11.40 -8.65 0.28
N LEU A 594 -11.02 -7.88 1.29
CA LEU A 594 -11.25 -6.45 1.35
C LEU A 594 -10.11 -5.74 0.64
N VAL A 595 -10.44 -5.00 -0.41
CA VAL A 595 -9.52 -4.13 -1.15
C VAL A 595 -9.77 -2.70 -0.69
N GLY A 596 -8.91 -2.18 0.18
CA GLY A 596 -8.91 -0.77 0.59
C GLY A 596 -8.33 0.09 -0.52
N ILE A 597 -8.92 1.26 -0.79
CA ILE A 597 -8.60 2.12 -1.93
C ILE A 597 -8.62 3.58 -1.45
N GLY A 598 -7.49 4.28 -1.55
CA GLY A 598 -7.44 5.73 -1.40
C GLY A 598 -7.88 6.43 -2.68
N LEU A 599 -8.55 7.57 -2.55
CA LEU A 599 -9.11 8.35 -3.64
C LEU A 599 -8.68 9.82 -3.49
N ASP A 600 -7.93 10.34 -4.45
CA ASP A 600 -7.48 11.75 -4.56
C ASP A 600 -6.75 12.30 -3.33
N ASP A 601 -6.15 11.45 -2.49
CA ASP A 601 -5.58 11.85 -1.19
C ASP A 601 -6.56 12.62 -0.27
N VAL A 602 -7.87 12.46 -0.48
CA VAL A 602 -8.92 13.15 0.28
C VAL A 602 -10.06 12.26 0.73
N SER A 603 -10.18 11.07 0.15
CA SER A 603 -11.23 10.11 0.50
C SER A 603 -10.73 8.68 0.38
N GLN A 604 -11.56 7.75 0.83
CA GLN A 604 -11.23 6.34 0.89
C GLN A 604 -12.48 5.48 0.83
N VAL A 605 -12.32 4.33 0.20
CA VAL A 605 -13.37 3.33 0.01
C VAL A 605 -12.78 1.94 0.15
N PHE A 606 -13.62 0.92 0.26
CA PHE A 606 -13.20 -0.45 0.08
C PHE A 606 -14.14 -1.21 -0.85
N ALA A 607 -13.64 -2.27 -1.48
CA ALA A 607 -14.45 -3.27 -2.14
C ALA A 607 -14.30 -4.61 -1.42
N ARG A 608 -15.38 -5.39 -1.40
CA ARG A 608 -15.33 -6.81 -1.00
C ARG A 608 -15.36 -7.66 -2.26
N VAL A 609 -14.30 -8.43 -2.51
CA VAL A 609 -14.09 -9.20 -3.74
C VAL A 609 -13.76 -10.65 -3.41
N LYS A 610 -14.22 -11.62 -4.19
CA LYS A 610 -13.77 -13.01 -4.04
C LYS A 610 -12.31 -13.14 -4.45
N ALA A 611 -11.56 -13.98 -3.72
CA ALA A 611 -10.17 -14.27 -4.05
C ALA A 611 -10.03 -14.76 -5.50
N ASP A 612 -10.92 -15.66 -5.93
CA ASP A 612 -10.99 -16.22 -7.29
C ASP A 612 -11.13 -15.10 -8.33
N ASP A 613 -12.01 -14.13 -8.06
CA ASP A 613 -12.25 -13.01 -8.97
C ASP A 613 -11.06 -12.07 -9.10
N LEU A 614 -10.25 -11.94 -8.03
CA LEU A 614 -9.02 -11.14 -8.05
C LEU A 614 -7.88 -11.83 -8.82
N VAL A 615 -7.74 -13.15 -8.68
CA VAL A 615 -6.62 -13.90 -9.26
C VAL A 615 -6.93 -14.60 -10.58
N GLN A 616 -8.15 -14.48 -11.10
CA GLN A 616 -8.51 -14.96 -12.44
C GLN A 616 -8.05 -14.01 -13.55
N CYS A 617 -8.16 -14.45 -14.81
CA CYS A 617 -7.84 -13.68 -16.00
C CYS A 617 -6.39 -13.15 -16.01
N VAL A 618 -5.45 -13.97 -15.53
CA VAL A 618 -4.02 -13.65 -15.50
C VAL A 618 -3.31 -14.13 -16.75
N ARG A 619 -2.23 -13.44 -17.11
CA ARG A 619 -1.19 -13.96 -18.00
C ARG A 619 -0.09 -14.60 -17.16
N LEU A 620 0.40 -15.76 -17.58
CA LEU A 620 1.56 -16.39 -16.96
C LEU A 620 2.82 -15.57 -17.27
N CYS A 621 3.74 -15.52 -16.32
CA CYS A 621 5.04 -14.91 -16.52
C CYS A 621 5.89 -15.77 -17.48
N PRO A 622 6.76 -15.17 -18.31
CA PRO A 622 7.69 -15.91 -19.15
C PRO A 622 8.56 -16.86 -18.31
N GLY A 623 8.84 -18.06 -18.83
CA GLY A 623 9.71 -19.02 -18.17
C GLY A 623 9.05 -19.91 -17.11
N VAL A 624 7.79 -19.65 -16.73
CA VAL A 624 7.02 -20.51 -15.82
C VAL A 624 6.77 -21.87 -16.50
N LYS A 625 7.24 -22.94 -15.85
CA LYS A 625 7.08 -24.35 -16.29
C LYS A 625 6.24 -25.12 -15.29
N PHE A 626 5.53 -26.16 -15.74
CA PHE A 626 4.61 -26.90 -14.87
C PHE A 626 5.06 -28.33 -14.58
N ALA A 627 4.62 -28.85 -13.43
CA ALA A 627 5.04 -30.16 -12.91
C ALA A 627 4.61 -31.34 -13.81
N ASP A 628 3.47 -31.23 -14.48
CA ASP A 628 2.89 -32.28 -15.33
C ASP A 628 3.54 -32.40 -16.72
N GLU A 629 4.17 -31.34 -17.22
CA GLU A 629 4.89 -31.32 -18.50
C GLU A 629 6.10 -32.27 -18.54
N ALA A 630 6.56 -32.79 -17.39
CA ALA A 630 7.60 -33.83 -17.35
C ALA A 630 7.11 -35.20 -17.85
N ARG A 631 5.80 -35.51 -17.71
CA ARG A 631 5.30 -36.87 -18.00
C ARG A 631 5.08 -37.13 -19.49
N THR A 632 4.92 -36.10 -20.31
CA THR A 632 4.69 -36.22 -21.76
C THR A 632 5.97 -36.23 -22.60
N ALA A 633 7.13 -35.93 -22.02
CA ALA A 633 8.41 -35.84 -22.75
C ALA A 633 9.24 -37.14 -22.76
N GLY A 634 8.74 -38.23 -22.18
CA GLY A 634 9.48 -39.49 -22.07
C GLY A 634 8.75 -40.67 -22.70
N TYR A 635 8.70 -40.74 -24.02
CA TYR A 635 8.69 -41.98 -24.83
C TYR A 635 8.76 -41.61 -26.33
N PRO A 636 9.92 -41.74 -26.99
CA PRO A 636 9.94 -42.12 -28.40
C PRO A 636 9.83 -43.64 -28.48
N GLY A 637 8.77 -44.13 -29.14
CA GLY A 637 8.69 -45.52 -29.61
C GLY A 637 9.59 -45.76 -30.81
#